data_AF-A0A817MNI2-F1
#
_entry.id   AF-A0A817MNI2-F1
#
_cell.length_a   1.000
_cell.length_b   1.000
_cell.length_c   1.000
_cell.angle_alpha   90.00
_cell.angle_beta   90.00
_cell.angle_gamma   90.00
#
_symmetry.space_group_name_H-M   'P 1'
#
loop_
_entity.id
_entity.type
_entity.pdbx_description
1 polymer ?
#
loop_
_entity_poly.entity_id
_entity_poly.type
_entity_poly.pdbx_seq_one_letter_code
_entity_poly.pdbx_strand_id
1 'polypeptide(L)'
;MTNYVRNHSLSNDEIQRYSRQLILSEFGVHAQERLKNSSALIIGCGGLGSPAALYLASSGINRLGLVDHDHVDISNLHRQIIHRETTIGKTKVDSAQLTCSQINSSLIIDTYNQLLTHENIMNIVKQYDVILDCTDNVITRYLINDACVLCQKPLVSASVIRFEGQLTVWNYIEKNGPCYRCLYPQAPPAETVSTCSDVGVLGPVCGTLGSLQALEAIKILTKIGDVLANRMLLVDGLSMNFRTIKLRNRQSTCAVCGTNPSIIHQPAPPPYDQCNNDQPCRKSLLNKNERIKANDLAKSNLSSFIIDVRPEHEINIAQFENSFHLPMDRLLYNNNDEQLSNELRSNIEKNQQIVIVCRRGNDSQLAFFYLAFYLFNLEQINFKIIIFMTATNNVNDLLTHIFTNLPKQQDNDENLNERRLFPQQLNDFGEYLDNKLNDIATPFPKSSFEYEENRIGPSTTNLNLYSATGIVQCTRFDYTGIGSFNTARADVCVFRGKWQYEVLLETRGVMQFGWCTIKCHFSQEIGVGDTWTSFSYDGGRIRKWNVQNSKYGDSWLAGDIISCLIDCDEGTISFKRNGVDLGIAFENVPCGKGVAYFPAISLSQNERIKINFGSRPFRHPTLNYLPIDEKPQLSIEQANFLFDIFEQVIYLGKYQKFNGSNKNTNSLKFSQIRTMSDPKNDAILMIIAQQIMERLCPLLASSYIIQQCFIPMLLRLNHESLHSEHTEISLCLDYLWAFLQSNDLLNILIQLFHSLNILYFFEPIQLTFDQQRQYLYLLYSILKHEDTRKLSLESIFFLKVKLPLFIDIKPPDSDLLKQIIPDGWAKKKLNMNDLERDLSCLSTCRKLKDDLKSLENIQIEILKLLLTPSDVLQHPPSSKFLFITKFRLFLKENLSDSPLHNFQPGIIRNFFHRLLHVLEYYWNQYHEIKSFDEGHESSLPFDAAYVPSQKFIDNNFDYFNLQRLGGVQSHLEKEYSADVKRARSLGTSFLSRAFSDQSSRHDDMSDLVNGRDRYRHQLGYNLKSPNATGSESLTELLDGLILLYHVGVHKHYLKVAEVIDSLREYNESLTDIDNKLMNCRDDCPEIRDELLRSKKIFEQQTEDLTRKIAWITMHVFSHEKRRDIVILHRCVYRTLQIASEAGNLFSFVPEIYLNDIYLNTFTALNVYYPTEESGISREMAGDFVQFIANHMQDTRIVNSG
;
A
#
# COMPACT_ATOMS: atom_id res chain seq x y z
N MET A 1 49.40 4.69 52.88
CA MET A 1 48.14 5.27 52.35
C MET A 1 48.44 6.70 51.95
N THR A 2 48.68 6.94 50.67
CA THR A 2 48.95 8.27 50.14
C THR A 2 47.65 9.05 50.10
N ASN A 3 47.60 10.18 50.81
CA ASN A 3 46.49 11.13 50.77
C ASN A 3 46.36 11.69 49.36
N TYR A 4 45.49 11.09 48.54
CA TYR A 4 45.09 11.68 47.26
C TYR A 4 44.27 12.94 47.55
N VAL A 5 44.85 14.11 47.26
CA VAL A 5 44.11 15.37 47.24
C VAL A 5 43.17 15.34 46.04
N ARG A 6 41.86 15.33 46.28
CA ARG A 6 40.85 15.45 45.21
C ARG A 6 40.68 16.94 44.90
N ASN A 7 41.01 17.34 43.67
CA ASN A 7 40.79 18.70 43.17
C ASN A 7 39.38 18.86 42.54
N HIS A 8 38.40 18.05 42.95
CA HIS A 8 37.04 18.07 42.42
C HIS A 8 35.98 17.71 43.49
N SER A 9 34.75 18.12 43.22
CA SER A 9 33.55 17.98 44.05
C SER A 9 32.69 16.75 43.74
N LEU A 10 33.10 15.92 42.77
CA LEU A 10 32.40 14.66 42.45
C LEU A 10 32.57 13.61 43.56
N SER A 11 31.45 12.97 43.95
CA SER A 11 31.43 11.83 44.86
C SER A 11 31.98 10.55 44.21
N ASN A 12 32.27 9.52 45.00
CA ASN A 12 32.71 8.23 44.44
C ASN A 12 31.65 7.60 43.52
N ASP A 13 30.38 7.71 43.89
CA ASP A 13 29.26 7.16 43.11
C ASP A 13 29.11 7.91 41.78
N GLU A 14 29.30 9.23 41.78
CA GLU A 14 29.28 10.05 40.56
C GLU A 14 30.49 9.72 39.67
N ILE A 15 31.68 9.55 40.24
CA ILE A 15 32.87 9.13 39.47
C ILE A 15 32.62 7.77 38.83
N GLN A 16 32.02 6.83 39.55
CA GLN A 16 31.71 5.50 39.03
C GLN A 16 30.66 5.58 37.90
N ARG A 17 29.55 6.28 38.13
CA ARG A 17 28.45 6.46 37.17
C ARG A 17 28.91 7.14 35.88
N TYR A 18 29.68 8.22 36.00
CA TYR A 18 30.13 9.03 34.87
C TYR A 18 31.52 8.66 34.36
N SER A 19 32.11 7.56 34.85
CA SER A 19 33.48 7.13 34.51
C SER A 19 33.76 7.13 33.00
N ARG A 20 32.80 6.72 32.16
CA ARG A 20 32.94 6.70 30.70
C ARG A 20 32.93 8.08 30.04
N GLN A 21 32.31 9.08 30.67
CA GLN A 21 32.35 10.49 30.23
C GLN A 21 33.62 11.17 30.74
N LEU A 22 34.03 10.85 31.97
CA LEU A 22 35.22 11.42 32.63
C LEU A 22 36.54 11.07 31.93
N ILE A 23 36.62 9.92 31.25
CA ILE A 23 37.83 9.53 30.50
C ILE A 23 38.00 10.26 29.17
N LEU A 24 36.97 10.95 28.67
CA LEU A 24 37.08 11.73 27.44
C LEU A 24 37.94 12.96 27.71
N SER A 25 39.05 13.09 26.96
CA SER A 25 40.05 14.16 27.15
C SER A 25 39.47 15.57 27.13
N GLU A 26 38.50 15.80 26.24
CA GLU A 26 37.84 17.08 26.02
C GLU A 26 36.73 17.37 27.04
N PHE A 27 36.25 16.33 27.75
CA PHE A 27 35.20 16.45 28.76
C PHE A 27 35.83 16.48 30.16
N GLY A 28 36.39 15.35 30.61
CA GLY A 28 37.07 15.24 31.88
C GLY A 28 36.20 15.55 33.10
N VAL A 29 36.87 15.62 34.26
CA VAL A 29 36.25 15.93 35.55
C VAL A 29 35.63 17.33 35.57
N HIS A 30 36.29 18.32 34.98
CA HIS A 30 35.82 19.70 35.00
C HIS A 30 34.54 19.92 34.19
N ALA A 31 34.36 19.27 33.03
CA ALA A 31 33.09 19.37 32.30
C ALA A 31 31.95 18.68 33.07
N GLN A 32 32.21 17.51 33.67
CA GLN A 32 31.22 16.83 34.49
C GLN A 32 30.79 17.68 35.70
N GLU A 33 31.73 18.33 36.38
CA GLU A 33 31.42 19.26 37.47
C GLU A 33 30.59 20.46 37.01
N ARG A 34 30.87 21.01 35.83
CA ARG A 34 30.03 22.07 35.25
C ARG A 34 28.63 21.56 34.98
N LEU A 35 28.49 20.39 34.37
CA LEU A 35 27.19 19.80 34.08
C LEU A 35 26.39 19.52 35.36
N LYS A 36 27.06 18.99 36.39
CA LYS A 36 26.52 18.80 37.75
C LYS A 36 26.12 20.11 38.46
N ASN A 37 26.62 21.26 38.03
CA ASN A 37 26.24 22.56 38.58
C ASN A 37 25.31 23.35 37.64
N SER A 38 24.81 22.71 36.59
CA SER A 38 24.00 23.33 35.53
C SER A 38 22.56 22.87 35.56
N SER A 39 21.70 23.65 34.90
CA SER A 39 20.27 23.40 34.77
C SER A 39 19.77 23.58 33.33
N ALA A 40 18.81 22.76 32.90
CA ALA A 40 18.19 22.85 31.58
C ALA A 40 16.66 22.83 31.67
N LEU A 41 15.99 23.62 30.82
CA LEU A 41 14.54 23.61 30.65
C LEU A 41 14.18 22.94 29.33
N ILE A 42 13.35 21.92 29.35
CA ILE A 42 12.80 21.25 28.16
C ILE A 42 11.34 21.67 28.02
N ILE A 43 11.03 22.32 26.90
CA ILE A 43 9.69 22.79 26.58
C ILE A 43 9.10 21.87 25.51
N GLY A 44 8.14 21.04 25.91
CA GLY A 44 7.57 19.93 25.15
C GLY A 44 8.24 18.60 25.51
N CYS A 45 7.50 17.70 26.14
CA CYS A 45 7.92 16.33 26.48
C CYS A 45 7.55 15.31 25.39
N GLY A 46 7.33 15.78 24.16
CA GLY A 46 6.96 14.97 23.01
C GLY A 46 8.13 14.23 22.34
N GLY A 47 8.09 14.10 21.01
CA GLY A 47 9.05 13.26 20.26
C GLY A 47 10.49 13.77 20.31
N LEU A 48 10.69 15.08 20.37
CA LEU A 48 12.00 15.72 20.53
C LEU A 48 12.44 15.77 22.00
N GLY A 49 11.52 16.13 22.90
CA GLY A 49 11.80 16.26 24.33
C GLY A 49 12.13 14.93 25.00
N SER A 50 11.52 13.83 24.53
CA SER A 50 11.76 12.48 25.03
C SER A 50 13.25 12.10 25.04
N PRO A 51 13.95 11.98 23.90
CA PRO A 51 15.38 11.67 23.89
C PRO A 51 16.22 12.77 24.55
N ALA A 52 15.85 14.05 24.42
CA ALA A 52 16.61 15.14 25.02
C ALA A 52 16.68 15.04 26.56
N ALA A 53 15.53 14.79 27.20
CA ALA A 53 15.43 14.59 28.64
C ALA A 53 16.19 13.34 29.10
N LEU A 54 16.04 12.22 28.38
CA LEU A 54 16.74 10.96 28.69
C LEU A 54 18.26 11.12 28.67
N TYR A 55 18.82 11.78 27.66
CA TYR A 55 20.26 11.99 27.56
C TYR A 55 20.79 13.01 28.55
N LEU A 56 20.07 14.11 28.82
CA LEU A 56 20.49 15.07 29.85
C LEU A 56 20.45 14.46 31.25
N ALA A 57 19.40 13.70 31.56
CA ALA A 57 19.25 12.99 32.83
C ALA A 57 20.38 11.99 33.07
N SER A 58 20.67 11.15 32.07
CA SER A 58 21.75 10.14 32.14
C SER A 58 23.15 10.75 32.12
N SER A 59 23.33 11.94 31.54
CA SER A 59 24.62 12.65 31.51
C SER A 59 24.98 13.36 32.82
N GLY A 60 24.03 13.47 33.75
CA GLY A 60 24.30 14.01 35.09
C GLY A 60 24.21 15.54 35.18
N ILE A 61 23.27 16.14 34.45
CA ILE A 61 22.84 17.52 34.76
C ILE A 61 22.27 17.58 36.19
N ASN A 62 22.35 18.71 36.89
CA ASN A 62 21.79 18.78 38.25
C ASN A 62 20.27 18.83 38.27
N ARG A 63 19.74 19.76 37.46
CA ARG A 63 18.35 20.22 37.53
C ARG A 63 17.74 20.24 36.15
N LEU A 64 16.58 19.60 36.00
CA LEU A 64 15.86 19.50 34.74
C LEU A 64 14.43 20.02 34.93
N GLY A 65 14.07 21.08 34.21
CA GLY A 65 12.71 21.56 34.11
C GLY A 65 12.00 20.90 32.95
N LEU A 66 10.81 20.34 33.18
CA LEU A 66 9.97 19.70 32.17
C LEU A 66 8.66 20.48 32.05
N VAL A 67 8.39 21.03 30.87
CA VAL A 67 7.15 21.78 30.58
C VAL A 67 6.36 21.06 29.51
N ASP A 68 5.14 20.66 29.82
CA ASP A 68 4.16 20.14 28.87
C ASP A 68 2.77 20.23 29.52
N HIS A 69 1.72 20.36 28.73
CA HIS A 69 0.34 20.46 29.21
C HIS A 69 -0.51 19.25 28.78
N ASP A 70 0.04 18.40 27.92
CA ASP A 70 -0.67 17.26 27.37
C ASP A 70 -0.58 16.03 28.27
N HIS A 71 -1.43 15.05 27.94
CA HIS A 71 -1.40 13.71 28.49
C HIS A 71 -0.72 12.73 27.52
N VAL A 72 -0.23 11.61 28.06
CA VAL A 72 0.32 10.51 27.27
C VAL A 72 -0.81 9.81 26.52
N ASP A 73 -0.67 9.68 25.20
CA ASP A 73 -1.64 9.02 24.32
C ASP A 73 -0.98 7.86 23.55
N ILE A 74 -1.76 6.85 23.17
CA ILE A 74 -1.25 5.70 22.43
C ILE A 74 -0.65 6.08 21.07
N SER A 75 -1.25 7.06 20.37
CA SER A 75 -0.78 7.59 19.08
C SER A 75 0.59 8.30 19.19
N ASN A 76 1.04 8.58 20.40
CA ASN A 76 2.30 9.28 20.68
C ASN A 76 3.47 8.33 20.97
N LEU A 77 3.20 7.09 21.39
CA LEU A 77 4.22 6.17 21.90
C LEU A 77 5.27 5.74 20.86
N HIS A 78 4.91 5.71 19.57
CA HIS A 78 5.84 5.33 18.49
C HIS A 78 7.03 6.31 18.33
N ARG A 79 6.95 7.52 18.89
CA ARG A 79 8.00 8.56 18.82
C ARG A 79 8.38 9.16 20.17
N GLN A 80 7.55 9.03 21.19
CA GLN A 80 7.77 9.61 22.53
C GLN A 80 8.31 8.56 23.50
N ILE A 81 9.55 8.13 23.26
CA ILE A 81 10.19 6.98 23.91
C ILE A 81 10.41 7.12 25.43
N ILE A 82 10.19 8.30 26.01
CA ILE A 82 10.25 8.50 27.47
C ILE A 82 9.01 7.97 28.18
N HIS A 83 7.89 7.81 27.46
CA HIS A 83 6.63 7.32 27.99
C HIS A 83 6.48 5.80 27.80
N ARG A 84 5.51 5.21 28.51
CA ARG A 84 5.17 3.78 28.46
C ARG A 84 3.67 3.61 28.28
N GLU A 85 3.24 2.46 27.75
CA GLU A 85 1.82 2.09 27.70
C GLU A 85 1.16 2.17 29.09
N THR A 86 1.88 1.78 30.14
CA THR A 86 1.44 1.88 31.54
C THR A 86 1.25 3.31 32.06
N THR A 87 1.64 4.32 31.28
CA THR A 87 1.51 5.74 31.62
C THR A 87 0.52 6.49 30.73
N ILE A 88 -0.19 5.81 29.83
CA ILE A 88 -1.28 6.40 29.04
C ILE A 88 -2.29 7.07 29.98
N GLY A 89 -2.72 8.28 29.63
CA GLY A 89 -3.64 9.09 30.44
C GLY A 89 -2.98 9.85 31.60
N LYS A 90 -1.71 9.61 31.95
CA LYS A 90 -0.96 10.52 32.85
C LYS A 90 -0.50 11.76 32.09
N THR A 91 -0.24 12.85 32.82
CA THR A 91 0.39 14.04 32.22
C THR A 91 1.77 13.66 31.68
N LYS A 92 2.17 14.26 30.55
CA LYS A 92 3.48 13.97 29.95
C LYS A 92 4.63 14.32 30.90
N VAL A 93 4.52 15.42 31.64
CA VAL A 93 5.55 15.84 32.60
C VAL A 93 5.72 14.85 33.76
N ASP A 94 4.63 14.29 34.30
CA ASP A 94 4.72 13.30 35.39
C ASP A 94 5.31 11.98 34.90
N SER A 95 4.87 11.53 33.71
CA SER A 95 5.42 10.33 33.07
C SER A 95 6.92 10.49 32.79
N ALA A 96 7.33 11.64 32.26
CA ALA A 96 8.73 11.94 31.99
C ALA A 96 9.57 12.06 33.27
N GLN A 97 9.06 12.71 34.32
CA GLN A 97 9.74 12.80 35.62
C GLN A 97 10.00 11.41 36.22
N LEU A 98 8.99 10.52 36.18
CA LEU A 98 9.12 9.15 36.66
C LEU A 98 10.27 8.43 35.95
N THR A 99 10.29 8.47 34.61
CA THR A 99 11.32 7.80 33.80
C THR A 99 12.71 8.39 34.05
N CYS A 100 12.85 9.73 34.09
CA CYS A 100 14.13 10.37 34.36
C CYS A 100 14.66 10.08 35.78
N SER A 101 13.79 10.03 36.77
CA SER A 101 14.16 9.69 38.16
C SER A 101 14.66 8.24 38.29
N GLN A 102 14.10 7.32 37.50
CA GLN A 102 14.56 5.92 37.43
C GLN A 102 15.95 5.80 36.79
N ILE A 103 16.27 6.68 35.85
CA ILE A 103 17.59 6.72 35.18
C ILE A 103 18.65 7.30 36.11
N ASN A 104 18.33 8.42 36.75
CA ASN A 104 19.24 9.11 37.64
C ASN A 104 18.49 9.77 38.79
N SER A 105 18.51 9.11 39.94
CA SER A 105 17.78 9.53 41.13
C SER A 105 18.40 10.73 41.86
N SER A 106 19.58 11.22 41.44
CA SER A 106 20.19 12.43 42.03
C SER A 106 19.74 13.72 41.36
N LEU A 107 18.91 13.64 40.32
CA LEU A 107 18.41 14.80 39.58
C LEU A 107 17.33 15.55 40.37
N ILE A 108 17.36 16.87 40.31
CA ILE A 108 16.25 17.72 40.72
C ILE A 108 15.36 17.94 39.49
N ILE A 109 14.14 17.40 39.49
CA ILE A 109 13.23 17.51 38.34
C ILE A 109 12.02 18.35 38.71
N ASP A 110 11.88 19.50 38.07
CA ASP A 110 10.72 20.39 38.20
C ASP A 110 9.74 20.16 37.06
N THR A 111 8.48 19.90 37.39
CA THR A 111 7.42 19.65 36.41
C THR A 111 6.47 20.85 36.35
N TYR A 112 6.24 21.37 35.15
CA TYR A 112 5.28 22.42 34.87
C TYR A 112 4.17 21.87 33.97
N ASN A 113 3.12 21.32 34.58
CA ASN A 113 1.94 20.82 33.87
C ASN A 113 1.01 21.98 33.46
N GLN A 114 1.46 22.84 32.56
CA GLN A 114 0.72 24.03 32.13
C GLN A 114 1.16 24.50 30.75
N LEU A 115 0.24 25.13 30.02
CA LEU A 115 0.55 25.78 28.76
C LEU A 115 1.44 27.00 29.02
N LEU A 116 2.47 27.21 28.19
CA LEU A 116 3.28 28.42 28.26
C LEU A 116 2.54 29.60 27.65
N THR A 117 2.48 30.69 28.39
CA THR A 117 1.86 31.95 28.01
C THR A 117 2.84 33.09 28.22
N HIS A 118 2.54 34.25 27.65
CA HIS A 118 3.34 35.46 27.83
C HIS A 118 3.44 35.89 29.32
N GLU A 119 2.46 35.50 30.14
CA GLU A 119 2.41 35.79 31.57
C GLU A 119 3.37 34.90 32.39
N ASN A 120 3.45 33.60 32.08
CA ASN A 120 4.19 32.64 32.91
C ASN A 120 5.63 32.37 32.42
N ILE A 121 5.90 32.47 31.11
CA ILE A 121 7.12 31.94 30.50
C ILE A 121 8.38 32.59 31.05
N MET A 122 8.33 33.89 31.31
CA MET A 122 9.45 34.65 31.83
C MET A 122 9.88 34.10 33.20
N ASN A 123 8.94 33.78 34.07
CA ASN A 123 9.27 33.30 35.42
C ASN A 123 9.86 31.89 35.42
N ILE A 124 9.57 31.10 34.40
CA ILE A 124 10.10 29.75 34.23
C ILE A 124 11.50 29.82 33.61
N VAL A 125 11.64 30.48 32.45
CA VAL A 125 12.90 30.54 31.66
C VAL A 125 14.07 31.12 32.45
N LYS A 126 13.84 32.13 33.31
CA LYS A 126 14.90 32.76 34.13
C LYS A 126 15.67 31.79 35.01
N GLN A 127 15.01 30.69 35.44
CA GLN A 127 15.52 29.76 36.44
C GLN A 127 16.52 28.73 35.91
N TYR A 128 16.70 28.65 34.58
CA TYR A 128 17.51 27.63 33.92
C TYR A 128 18.66 28.25 33.13
N ASP A 129 19.74 27.48 32.92
CA ASP A 129 20.94 27.98 32.23
C ASP A 129 20.84 27.85 30.71
N VAL A 130 20.20 26.79 30.21
CA VAL A 130 19.93 26.55 28.79
C VAL A 130 18.49 26.12 28.56
N ILE A 131 17.88 26.59 27.48
CA ILE A 131 16.50 26.29 27.12
C ILE A 131 16.48 25.43 25.87
N LEU A 132 15.70 24.36 25.88
CA LEU A 132 15.47 23.48 24.73
C LEU A 132 14.02 23.66 24.27
N ASP A 133 13.86 24.15 23.04
CA ASP A 133 12.58 24.16 22.35
C ASP A 133 12.38 22.82 21.65
N CYS A 134 11.51 22.00 22.24
CA CYS A 134 11.10 20.70 21.73
C CYS A 134 9.63 20.72 21.30
N THR A 135 9.09 21.90 20.98
CA THR A 135 7.70 22.10 20.58
C THR A 135 7.52 21.93 19.07
N ASP A 136 6.34 21.47 18.67
CA ASP A 136 5.89 21.38 17.29
C ASP A 136 5.07 22.62 16.85
N ASN A 137 4.96 23.63 17.72
CA ASN A 137 4.16 24.82 17.51
C ASN A 137 5.03 26.04 17.18
N VAL A 138 4.87 26.60 15.97
CA VAL A 138 5.66 27.76 15.52
C VAL A 138 5.40 29.00 16.38
N ILE A 139 4.16 29.23 16.82
CA ILE A 139 3.82 30.39 17.67
C ILE A 139 4.50 30.28 19.03
N THR A 140 4.48 29.10 19.65
CA THR A 140 5.18 28.85 20.91
C THR A 140 6.69 29.07 20.75
N ARG A 141 7.27 28.72 19.60
CA ARG A 141 8.69 29.00 19.31
C ARG A 141 9.04 30.49 19.30
N TYR A 142 8.15 31.36 18.81
CA TYR A 142 8.34 32.82 18.93
C TYR A 142 8.31 33.27 20.40
N LEU A 143 7.35 32.76 21.16
CA LEU A 143 7.22 33.07 22.58
C LEU A 143 8.48 32.66 23.37
N ILE A 144 8.97 31.45 23.15
CA ILE A 144 10.20 30.91 23.75
C ILE A 144 11.41 31.74 23.34
N ASN A 145 11.54 32.03 22.05
CA ASN A 145 12.63 32.87 21.53
C ASN A 145 12.69 34.22 22.25
N ASP A 146 11.55 34.91 22.30
CA ASP A 146 11.50 36.26 22.87
C ASP A 146 11.84 36.20 24.37
N ALA A 147 11.29 35.23 25.10
CA ALA A 147 11.62 35.02 26.51
C ALA A 147 13.13 34.73 26.72
N CYS A 148 13.74 33.90 25.87
CA CYS A 148 15.16 33.58 25.95
C CYS A 148 16.04 34.81 25.67
N VAL A 149 15.69 35.64 24.68
CA VAL A 149 16.42 36.90 24.40
C VAL A 149 16.32 37.84 25.60
N LEU A 150 15.11 38.06 26.13
CA LEU A 150 14.87 38.95 27.26
C LEU A 150 15.55 38.46 28.55
N CYS A 151 15.64 37.14 28.76
CA CYS A 151 16.32 36.54 29.90
C CYS A 151 17.81 36.26 29.66
N GLN A 152 18.34 36.61 28.49
CA GLN A 152 19.72 36.35 28.07
C GLN A 152 20.12 34.87 28.18
N LYS A 153 19.23 33.97 27.78
CA LYS A 153 19.45 32.52 27.79
C LYS A 153 19.73 31.98 26.39
N PRO A 154 20.68 31.05 26.22
CA PRO A 154 20.86 30.33 24.97
C PRO A 154 19.68 29.38 24.72
N LEU A 155 19.23 29.30 23.47
CA LEU A 155 18.08 28.49 23.06
C LEU A 155 18.51 27.44 22.03
N VAL A 156 18.38 26.17 22.37
CA VAL A 156 18.59 25.04 21.46
C VAL A 156 17.24 24.64 20.87
N SER A 157 16.99 24.96 19.61
CA SER A 157 15.69 24.72 18.97
C SER A 157 15.82 23.72 17.83
N ALA A 158 14.94 22.72 17.83
CA ALA A 158 14.79 21.78 16.73
C ALA A 158 13.34 21.69 16.28
N SER A 159 13.14 21.26 15.04
CA SER A 159 11.83 20.91 14.52
C SER A 159 11.94 19.76 13.54
N VAL A 160 10.90 18.93 13.44
CA VAL A 160 10.86 17.77 12.55
C VAL A 160 9.51 17.73 11.86
N ILE A 161 9.50 17.40 10.57
CA ILE A 161 8.27 17.18 9.80
C ILE A 161 8.52 16.05 8.79
N ARG A 162 7.62 15.08 8.70
CA ARG A 162 7.79 13.87 7.87
C ARG A 162 9.12 13.14 8.19
N PHE A 163 10.10 13.26 7.29
CA PHE A 163 11.42 12.66 7.38
C PHE A 163 12.54 13.70 7.55
N GLU A 164 12.20 14.99 7.58
CA GLU A 164 13.15 16.09 7.62
C GLU A 164 13.20 16.74 8.99
N GLY A 165 14.38 17.21 9.38
CA GLY A 165 14.58 17.91 10.64
C GLY A 165 15.56 19.06 10.51
N GLN A 166 15.43 20.04 11.41
CA GLN A 166 16.39 21.13 11.55
C GLN A 166 16.77 21.33 13.01
N LEU A 167 18.01 21.78 13.25
CA LEU A 167 18.55 22.07 14.58
C LEU A 167 19.48 23.28 14.52
N THR A 168 19.36 24.20 15.47
CA THR A 168 20.28 25.33 15.63
C THR A 168 20.31 25.84 17.06
N VAL A 169 21.36 26.59 17.41
CA VAL A 169 21.47 27.30 18.69
C VAL A 169 21.26 28.79 18.46
N TRP A 170 20.14 29.31 18.98
CA TRP A 170 19.77 30.71 18.95
C TRP A 170 20.27 31.46 20.18
N ASN A 171 20.43 32.78 20.04
CA ASN A 171 20.77 33.70 21.13
C ASN A 171 22.04 33.32 21.92
N TYR A 172 23.03 32.71 21.26
CA TYR A 172 24.32 32.40 21.87
C TYR A 172 25.21 33.65 21.86
N ILE A 173 25.16 34.41 22.96
CA ILE A 173 25.75 35.76 23.07
C ILE A 173 27.26 35.77 22.79
N GLU A 174 27.99 34.76 23.28
CA GLU A 174 29.46 34.67 23.11
C GLU A 174 29.90 34.64 21.63
N LYS A 175 29.01 34.25 20.71
CA LYS A 175 29.28 34.25 19.25
C LYS A 175 28.47 35.27 18.46
N ASN A 176 27.88 36.25 19.14
CA ASN A 176 26.95 37.22 18.55
C ASN A 176 25.84 36.54 17.72
N GLY A 177 25.30 35.43 18.26
CA GLY A 177 24.33 34.59 17.55
C GLY A 177 23.01 35.31 17.26
N PRO A 178 22.37 35.08 16.11
CA PRO A 178 21.02 35.57 15.84
C PRO A 178 20.00 34.98 16.83
N CYS A 179 18.89 35.68 17.04
CA CYS A 179 17.69 35.07 17.60
C CYS A 179 16.79 34.53 16.47
N TYR A 180 15.76 33.76 16.80
CA TYR A 180 14.81 33.23 15.81
C TYR A 180 14.19 34.34 14.95
N ARG A 181 13.81 35.47 15.56
CA ARG A 181 13.29 36.66 14.84
C ARG A 181 14.31 37.34 13.92
N CYS A 182 15.61 37.11 14.06
CA CYS A 182 16.57 37.61 13.08
C CYS A 182 16.43 36.91 11.73
N LEU A 183 15.99 35.64 11.73
CA LEU A 183 15.74 34.88 10.51
C LEU A 183 14.29 34.99 10.06
N TYR A 184 13.35 34.98 11.01
CA TYR A 184 11.90 35.05 10.76
C TYR A 184 11.28 36.22 11.53
N PRO A 185 11.36 37.47 11.03
CA PRO A 185 11.05 38.68 11.80
C PRO A 185 9.65 38.74 12.41
N GLN A 186 8.65 38.32 11.64
CA GLN A 186 7.24 38.31 12.05
C GLN A 186 6.74 36.88 12.15
N ALA A 187 5.90 36.63 13.16
CA ALA A 187 5.24 35.34 13.29
C ALA A 187 4.23 35.17 12.13
N PRO A 188 4.22 34.02 11.46
CA PRO A 188 3.16 33.72 10.50
C PRO A 188 1.81 33.67 11.23
N PRO A 189 0.68 34.00 10.55
CA PRO A 189 -0.64 33.78 11.12
C PRO A 189 -0.79 32.32 11.55
N ALA A 190 -1.38 32.05 12.72
CA ALA A 190 -1.50 30.68 13.26
C ALA A 190 -2.20 29.71 12.28
N GLU A 191 -3.07 30.24 11.42
CA GLU A 191 -3.86 29.53 10.42
C GLU A 191 -3.05 29.06 9.19
N THR A 192 -1.82 29.56 9.00
CA THR A 192 -0.94 29.18 7.87
C THR A 192 0.14 28.16 8.25
N VAL A 193 0.13 27.70 9.50
CA VAL A 193 1.16 26.80 10.05
C VAL A 193 0.59 25.40 10.20
N SER A 194 1.07 24.45 9.40
CA SER A 194 0.76 23.02 9.54
C SER A 194 1.49 22.43 10.75
N THR A 195 0.82 21.61 11.56
CA THR A 195 1.42 20.91 12.70
C THR A 195 1.99 19.55 12.31
N CYS A 196 2.82 18.95 13.19
CA CYS A 196 3.33 17.59 12.97
C CYS A 196 2.21 16.54 12.93
N SER A 197 1.11 16.76 13.66
CA SER A 197 -0.10 15.94 13.60
C SER A 197 -0.80 16.01 12.24
N ASP A 198 -0.76 17.15 11.56
CA ASP A 198 -1.43 17.34 10.27
C ASP A 198 -0.69 16.67 9.10
N VAL A 199 0.64 16.51 9.23
CA VAL A 199 1.52 16.11 8.12
C VAL A 199 2.22 14.76 8.37
N GLY A 200 2.25 14.28 9.61
CA GLY A 200 2.92 13.05 10.04
C GLY A 200 4.42 13.21 10.30
N VAL A 201 4.99 12.33 11.14
CA VAL A 201 6.43 12.37 11.50
C VAL A 201 7.01 10.99 11.85
N LEU A 202 8.25 10.72 11.43
CA LEU A 202 8.96 9.46 11.70
C LEU A 202 9.71 9.51 13.05
N GLY A 203 9.39 8.58 13.96
CA GLY A 203 9.94 8.52 15.32
C GLY A 203 11.48 8.56 15.41
N PRO A 204 12.22 7.73 14.63
CA PRO A 204 13.68 7.81 14.57
C PRO A 204 14.28 9.18 14.24
N VAL A 205 13.60 10.00 13.43
CA VAL A 205 14.08 11.36 13.10
C VAL A 205 13.93 12.27 14.32
N CYS A 206 12.79 12.21 15.02
CA CYS A 206 12.61 12.88 16.31
C CYS A 206 13.67 12.43 17.33
N GLY A 207 13.90 11.11 17.42
CA GLY A 207 14.94 10.51 18.26
C GLY A 207 16.32 11.11 18.00
N THR A 208 16.70 11.20 16.73
CA THR A 208 17.99 11.74 16.28
C THR A 208 18.13 13.22 16.65
N LEU A 209 17.15 14.05 16.26
CA LEU A 209 17.22 15.49 16.47
C LEU A 209 17.17 15.87 17.96
N GLY A 210 16.35 15.20 18.76
CA GLY A 210 16.31 15.44 20.20
C GLY A 210 17.57 14.98 20.94
N SER A 211 18.23 13.90 20.47
CA SER A 211 19.56 13.51 20.97
C SER A 211 20.61 14.58 20.66
N LEU A 212 20.56 15.15 19.45
CA LEU A 212 21.44 16.26 19.08
C LEU A 212 21.15 17.54 19.87
N GLN A 213 19.88 17.81 20.23
CA GLN A 213 19.55 18.92 21.14
C GLN A 213 20.22 18.76 22.51
N ALA A 214 20.17 17.56 23.11
CA ALA A 214 20.87 17.29 24.37
C ALA A 214 22.38 17.47 24.23
N LEU A 215 22.97 17.04 23.11
CA LEU A 215 24.40 17.24 22.86
C LEU A 215 24.77 18.73 22.77
N GLU A 216 24.00 19.56 22.04
CA GLU A 216 24.24 21.01 21.99
C GLU A 216 24.09 21.66 23.37
N ALA A 217 23.10 21.25 24.17
CA ALA A 217 22.93 21.74 25.53
C ALA A 217 24.14 21.38 26.42
N ILE A 218 24.63 20.13 26.36
CA ILE A 218 25.83 19.72 27.09
C ILE A 218 27.04 20.55 26.67
N LYS A 219 27.25 20.79 25.36
CA LYS A 219 28.36 21.62 24.89
C LYS A 219 28.28 23.05 25.42
N ILE A 220 27.10 23.65 25.44
CA ILE A 220 26.85 24.99 25.99
C ILE A 220 27.21 25.03 27.48
N LEU A 221 26.66 24.11 28.27
CA LEU A 221 26.82 24.08 29.74
C LEU A 221 28.26 23.80 30.16
N THR A 222 28.94 22.90 29.45
CA THR A 222 30.31 22.50 29.77
C THR A 222 31.37 23.40 29.11
N LYS A 223 30.98 24.21 28.12
CA LYS A 223 31.83 25.04 27.27
C LYS A 223 32.86 24.23 26.49
N ILE A 224 32.45 23.10 25.92
CA ILE A 224 33.30 22.23 25.09
C ILE A 224 32.88 22.27 23.63
N GLY A 225 33.85 22.08 22.74
CA GLY A 225 33.63 22.01 21.30
C GLY A 225 33.05 23.29 20.71
N ASP A 226 32.46 23.16 19.52
CA ASP A 226 31.85 24.26 18.78
C ASP A 226 30.34 24.08 18.65
N VAL A 227 29.56 24.99 19.25
CA VAL A 227 28.09 24.97 19.21
C VAL A 227 27.52 25.29 17.83
N LEU A 228 26.30 24.85 17.53
CA LEU A 228 25.56 25.19 16.31
C LEU A 228 25.01 26.64 16.35
N ALA A 229 25.79 27.60 16.83
CA ALA A 229 25.47 29.02 16.73
C ALA A 229 25.91 29.57 15.36
N ASN A 230 25.12 30.49 14.78
CA ASN A 230 25.34 31.07 13.44
C ASN A 230 25.25 30.06 12.27
N ARG A 231 24.78 28.84 12.52
CA ARG A 231 24.64 27.79 11.51
C ARG A 231 23.51 26.84 11.90
N MET A 232 22.75 26.37 10.92
CA MET A 232 21.64 25.44 11.11
C MET A 232 22.00 24.11 10.47
N LEU A 233 21.78 23.03 11.21
CA LEU A 233 21.85 21.67 10.72
C LEU A 233 20.50 21.31 10.10
N LEU A 234 20.52 20.84 8.86
CA LEU A 234 19.39 20.23 8.16
C LEU A 234 19.66 18.74 8.03
N VAL A 235 18.65 17.94 8.37
CA VAL A 235 18.71 16.48 8.34
C VAL A 235 17.59 15.98 7.43
N ASP A 236 17.96 15.22 6.40
CA ASP A 236 17.01 14.49 5.55
C ASP A 236 17.14 13.00 5.86
N GLY A 237 16.13 12.44 6.53
CA GLY A 237 16.09 11.04 6.94
C GLY A 237 15.84 10.05 5.80
N LEU A 238 15.38 10.48 4.63
CA LEU A 238 15.20 9.60 3.47
C LEU A 238 16.53 9.34 2.77
N SER A 239 17.33 10.38 2.58
CA SER A 239 18.65 10.27 1.96
C SER A 239 19.79 10.08 2.97
N MET A 240 19.48 10.16 4.27
CA MET A 240 20.45 10.20 5.38
C MET A 240 21.51 11.30 5.20
N ASN A 241 21.09 12.46 4.66
CA ASN A 241 21.97 13.59 4.42
C ASN A 241 21.93 14.60 5.58
N PHE A 242 23.10 15.02 6.04
CA PHE A 242 23.29 16.03 7.08
C PHE A 242 24.00 17.24 6.46
N ARG A 243 23.26 18.34 6.29
CA ARG A 243 23.79 19.57 5.69
C ARG A 243 23.79 20.68 6.70
N THR A 244 24.93 21.36 6.85
CA THR A 244 25.00 22.58 7.66
C THR A 244 24.93 23.81 6.76
N ILE A 245 24.03 24.74 7.06
CA ILE A 245 23.93 26.05 6.38
C ILE A 245 24.33 27.17 7.33
N LYS A 246 25.03 28.18 6.81
CA LYS A 246 25.37 29.37 7.59
C LYS A 246 24.16 30.28 7.70
N LEU A 247 23.86 30.75 8.91
CA LEU A 247 22.77 31.68 9.16
C LEU A 247 23.25 33.13 9.04
N ARG A 248 22.31 34.03 8.78
CA ARG A 248 22.58 35.47 8.88
C ARG A 248 22.91 35.83 10.33
N ASN A 249 23.82 36.79 10.50
CA ASN A 249 24.16 37.29 11.83
C ASN A 249 22.96 38.01 12.48
N ARG A 250 23.09 38.29 13.78
CA ARG A 250 22.16 39.15 14.52
C ARG A 250 21.86 40.45 13.76
N GLN A 251 20.57 40.76 13.60
CA GLN A 251 20.10 41.93 12.85
C GLN A 251 19.94 43.14 13.77
N SER A 252 20.49 44.30 13.38
CA SER A 252 20.36 45.55 14.15
C SER A 252 18.90 46.04 14.25
N THR A 253 18.07 45.71 13.26
CA THR A 253 16.65 46.07 13.17
C THR A 253 15.71 45.03 13.82
N CYS A 254 16.23 43.98 14.46
CA CYS A 254 15.40 42.93 15.04
C CYS A 254 14.52 43.46 16.17
N ALA A 255 13.22 43.12 16.14
CA ALA A 255 12.22 43.56 17.10
C ALA A 255 12.54 43.23 18.57
N VAL A 256 13.34 42.18 18.84
CA VAL A 256 13.65 41.74 20.22
C VAL A 256 15.14 41.86 20.58
N CYS A 257 16.06 41.62 19.64
CA CYS A 257 17.49 41.63 19.92
C CYS A 257 18.26 42.74 19.18
N GLY A 258 17.57 43.63 18.46
CA GLY A 258 18.18 44.74 17.72
C GLY A 258 18.73 45.84 18.61
N THR A 259 19.25 46.91 18.01
CA THR A 259 19.78 48.08 18.74
C THR A 259 18.69 48.95 19.34
N ASN A 260 17.48 48.90 18.79
CA ASN A 260 16.30 49.58 19.31
C ASN A 260 15.08 48.63 19.28
N PRO A 261 15.01 47.66 20.21
CA PRO A 261 13.99 46.61 20.19
C PRO A 261 12.60 47.16 20.54
N SER A 262 11.57 46.72 19.82
CA SER A 262 10.17 47.00 20.14
C SER A 262 9.57 46.07 21.20
N ILE A 263 10.20 44.90 21.42
CA ILE A 263 9.85 43.91 22.45
C ILE A 263 10.90 43.98 23.56
N ILE A 264 10.55 44.52 24.74
CA ILE A 264 11.53 44.92 25.77
C ILE A 264 11.33 44.20 27.12
N HIS A 265 10.11 44.11 27.64
CA HIS A 265 9.87 43.66 29.02
C HIS A 265 9.19 42.29 29.10
N GLN A 266 8.31 41.99 28.15
CA GLN A 266 7.62 40.73 28.04
C GLN A 266 7.64 40.27 26.58
N PRO A 267 7.62 38.95 26.33
CA PRO A 267 7.38 38.41 25.00
C PRO A 267 6.12 39.02 24.39
N ALA A 268 6.12 39.25 23.08
CA ALA A 268 4.91 39.70 22.42
C ALA A 268 3.79 38.66 22.67
N PRO A 269 2.59 39.08 23.09
CA PRO A 269 1.48 38.15 23.25
C PRO A 269 1.21 37.48 21.90
N PRO A 270 0.95 36.16 21.88
CA PRO A 270 0.54 35.51 20.66
C PRO A 270 -0.73 36.19 20.15
N PRO A 271 -0.93 36.32 18.82
CA PRO A 271 -2.07 37.06 18.26
C PRO A 271 -3.46 36.51 18.64
N TYR A 272 -3.52 35.37 19.34
CA TYR A 272 -4.75 34.76 19.86
C TYR A 272 -4.48 34.07 21.22
N ASP A 273 -4.96 34.66 22.32
CA ASP A 273 -5.28 33.92 23.54
C ASP A 273 -6.71 33.37 23.37
N GLN A 274 -6.95 32.07 23.61
CA GLN A 274 -8.24 31.32 23.57
C GLN A 274 -8.53 30.42 22.33
N CYS A 275 -7.73 29.39 22.05
CA CYS A 275 -8.29 28.11 21.57
C CYS A 275 -7.89 27.02 22.58
N ASN A 276 -8.82 26.68 23.49
CA ASN A 276 -8.79 25.43 24.23
C ASN A 276 -9.33 24.32 23.31
N ASN A 277 -8.71 23.15 23.37
CA ASN A 277 -9.06 21.86 22.73
C ASN A 277 -8.64 21.66 21.28
N ASP A 278 -8.14 20.43 21.02
CA ASP A 278 -7.77 19.79 19.75
C ASP A 278 -8.92 19.66 18.71
N GLN A 279 -9.81 20.65 18.62
CA GLN A 279 -10.66 20.81 17.44
C GLN A 279 -9.96 21.76 16.46
N PRO A 280 -9.94 21.44 15.15
CA PRO A 280 -9.40 22.36 14.15
C PRO A 280 -10.18 23.68 14.22
N CYS A 281 -9.57 24.72 14.81
CA CYS A 281 -10.15 26.05 14.94
C CYS A 281 -10.36 26.60 13.53
N ARG A 282 -11.57 26.44 12.97
CA ARG A 282 -12.10 27.20 11.82
C ARG A 282 -12.20 28.67 12.25
N LYS A 283 -11.10 29.43 12.16
CA LYS A 283 -11.12 30.90 12.28
C LYS A 283 -10.64 31.53 10.98
N SER A 284 -10.98 32.80 10.87
CA SER A 284 -11.53 33.42 9.68
C SER A 284 -10.61 34.58 9.31
N LEU A 285 -9.72 34.39 8.34
CA LEU A 285 -8.67 35.32 7.88
C LEU A 285 -9.17 36.72 7.41
N LEU A 286 -10.48 36.94 7.32
CA LEU A 286 -11.10 38.18 6.84
C LEU A 286 -12.29 38.59 7.72
N ASN A 287 -12.61 39.88 7.77
CA ASN A 287 -13.79 40.39 8.49
C ASN A 287 -15.11 39.93 7.84
N LYS A 288 -16.21 39.91 8.62
CA LYS A 288 -17.55 39.54 8.09
C LYS A 288 -17.99 40.35 6.87
N ASN A 289 -17.50 41.58 6.74
CA ASN A 289 -17.87 42.52 5.67
C ASN A 289 -17.06 42.29 4.38
N GLU A 290 -15.93 41.59 4.47
CA GLU A 290 -15.03 41.20 3.37
C GLU A 290 -15.38 39.80 2.83
N ARG A 291 -16.49 39.24 3.34
CA ARG A 291 -17.03 37.93 2.97
C ARG A 291 -18.41 38.14 2.38
N ILE A 292 -18.71 37.41 1.33
CA ILE A 292 -20.03 37.34 0.73
C ILE A 292 -20.49 35.88 0.78
N LYS A 293 -21.73 35.62 1.21
CA LYS A 293 -22.28 34.26 1.05
C LYS A 293 -22.60 34.06 -0.42
N ALA A 294 -22.49 32.84 -0.95
CA ALA A 294 -22.82 32.59 -2.37
C ALA A 294 -24.24 33.07 -2.73
N ASN A 295 -25.19 32.95 -1.79
CA ASN A 295 -26.57 33.43 -1.95
C ASN A 295 -26.70 34.94 -2.04
N ASP A 296 -25.80 35.68 -1.39
CA ASP A 296 -25.80 37.15 -1.44
C ASP A 296 -25.12 37.64 -2.73
N LEU A 297 -24.14 36.89 -3.25
CA LEU A 297 -23.56 37.17 -4.58
C LEU A 297 -24.60 36.95 -5.69
N ALA A 298 -25.32 35.82 -5.66
CA ALA A 298 -26.33 35.48 -6.66
C ALA A 298 -27.51 36.46 -6.71
N LYS A 299 -27.77 37.21 -5.63
CA LYS A 299 -28.80 38.26 -5.54
C LYS A 299 -28.28 39.66 -5.84
N SER A 300 -26.97 39.84 -5.95
CA SER A 300 -26.37 41.15 -6.18
C SER A 300 -26.33 41.47 -7.66
N ASN A 301 -26.94 42.58 -8.09
CA ASN A 301 -26.85 43.13 -9.46
C ASN A 301 -25.47 43.77 -9.75
N LEU A 302 -24.43 43.39 -9.01
CA LEU A 302 -23.10 44.02 -9.08
C LEU A 302 -22.23 43.25 -10.08
N SER A 303 -21.67 43.96 -11.07
CA SER A 303 -20.66 43.43 -11.99
C SER A 303 -19.41 43.01 -11.20
N SER A 304 -19.32 41.73 -10.85
CA SER A 304 -18.24 41.19 -10.02
C SER A 304 -17.29 40.35 -10.87
N PHE A 305 -15.98 40.51 -10.68
CA PHE A 305 -14.93 39.72 -11.32
C PHE A 305 -14.58 38.52 -10.43
N ILE A 306 -14.82 37.30 -10.90
CA ILE A 306 -14.64 36.07 -10.10
C ILE A 306 -13.28 35.44 -10.40
N ILE A 307 -12.47 35.18 -9.38
CA ILE A 307 -11.19 34.47 -9.47
C ILE A 307 -11.34 33.12 -8.78
N ASP A 308 -11.14 32.03 -9.52
CA ASP A 308 -11.21 30.67 -9.00
C ASP A 308 -9.79 30.12 -8.77
N VAL A 309 -9.46 29.78 -7.52
CA VAL A 309 -8.10 29.33 -7.15
C VAL A 309 -7.98 27.83 -6.96
N ARG A 310 -9.03 27.08 -7.32
CA ARG A 310 -9.03 25.62 -7.25
C ARG A 310 -8.04 25.01 -8.26
N PRO A 311 -7.48 23.83 -7.96
CA PRO A 311 -6.74 23.04 -8.93
C PRO A 311 -7.57 22.71 -10.18
N GLU A 312 -6.90 22.46 -11.31
CA GLU A 312 -7.54 22.21 -12.62
C GLU A 312 -8.58 21.08 -12.59
N HIS A 313 -8.28 19.97 -11.89
CA HIS A 313 -9.21 18.86 -11.73
C HIS A 313 -10.48 19.23 -10.96
N GLU A 314 -10.43 20.19 -10.02
CA GLU A 314 -11.61 20.64 -9.28
C GLU A 314 -12.49 21.62 -10.09
N ILE A 315 -11.90 22.38 -11.01
CA ILE A 315 -12.64 23.26 -11.94
C ILE A 315 -13.33 22.47 -13.03
N ASN A 316 -12.68 21.42 -13.54
CA ASN A 316 -13.24 20.54 -14.55
C ASN A 316 -14.51 19.82 -14.07
N ILE A 317 -14.76 19.79 -12.75
CA ILE A 317 -16.01 19.31 -12.16
C ILE A 317 -17.14 20.34 -12.33
N ALA A 318 -16.90 21.61 -12.00
CA ALA A 318 -17.87 22.71 -12.11
C ALA A 318 -17.20 24.08 -11.96
N GLN A 319 -17.65 25.09 -12.74
CA GLN A 319 -17.07 26.45 -12.77
C GLN A 319 -18.17 27.53 -12.83
N PHE A 320 -17.89 28.74 -12.33
CA PHE A 320 -18.75 29.92 -12.52
C PHE A 320 -18.63 30.48 -13.94
N GLU A 321 -19.77 30.84 -14.55
CA GLU A 321 -19.83 31.57 -15.82
C GLU A 321 -19.01 32.88 -15.70
N ASN A 322 -18.01 33.06 -16.57
CA ASN A 322 -17.07 34.19 -16.59
C ASN A 322 -16.10 34.30 -15.40
N SER A 323 -15.73 33.18 -14.77
CA SER A 323 -14.64 33.17 -13.76
C SER A 323 -13.25 33.03 -14.39
N PHE A 324 -12.28 33.79 -13.87
CA PHE A 324 -10.87 33.72 -14.22
C PHE A 324 -10.18 32.65 -13.38
N HIS A 325 -9.67 31.60 -14.02
CA HIS A 325 -8.99 30.50 -13.32
C HIS A 325 -7.54 30.89 -13.01
N LEU A 326 -7.19 30.86 -11.72
CA LEU A 326 -5.84 31.12 -11.25
C LEU A 326 -5.48 30.14 -10.12
N PRO A 327 -4.99 28.93 -10.45
CA PRO A 327 -4.62 27.91 -9.47
C PRO A 327 -3.75 28.42 -8.31
N MET A 328 -4.01 27.91 -7.11
CA MET A 328 -3.31 28.35 -5.90
C MET A 328 -1.79 28.11 -5.95
N ASP A 329 -1.35 27.03 -6.60
CA ASP A 329 0.08 26.75 -6.83
C ASP A 329 0.73 27.81 -7.71
N ARG A 330 0.08 28.25 -8.80
CA ARG A 330 0.57 29.35 -9.65
C ARG A 330 0.74 30.66 -8.86
N LEU A 331 -0.14 30.94 -7.90
CA LEU A 331 -0.04 32.09 -6.98
C LEU A 331 1.10 31.96 -5.96
N LEU A 332 1.43 30.74 -5.51
CA LEU A 332 2.41 30.49 -4.45
C LEU A 332 3.86 30.40 -4.93
N TYR A 333 4.09 29.90 -6.14
CA TYR A 333 5.44 29.59 -6.62
C TYR A 333 6.17 30.76 -7.30
N ASN A 334 5.50 31.89 -7.59
CA ASN A 334 6.03 32.88 -8.52
C ASN A 334 5.76 34.36 -8.13
N ASN A 335 6.26 34.80 -6.97
CA ASN A 335 6.01 36.14 -6.40
C ASN A 335 6.44 37.37 -7.27
N ASN A 336 7.08 37.17 -8.43
CA ASN A 336 7.53 38.22 -9.36
C ASN A 336 7.04 37.98 -10.81
N ASP A 337 5.87 37.38 -11.00
CA ASP A 337 5.28 37.17 -12.33
C ASP A 337 4.67 38.47 -12.90
N GLU A 338 5.47 39.20 -13.69
CA GLU A 338 5.07 40.46 -14.33
C GLU A 338 4.02 40.23 -15.44
N GLN A 339 4.00 39.03 -16.04
CA GLN A 339 3.04 38.64 -17.06
C GLN A 339 1.65 38.41 -16.44
N LEU A 340 1.58 37.69 -15.33
CA LEU A 340 0.35 37.51 -14.55
C LEU A 340 -0.18 38.85 -14.01
N SER A 341 0.72 39.76 -13.60
CA SER A 341 0.34 41.11 -13.17
C SER A 341 -0.36 41.91 -14.27
N ASN A 342 0.16 41.82 -15.50
CA ASN A 342 -0.45 42.49 -16.66
C ASN A 342 -1.77 41.83 -17.08
N GLU A 343 -1.86 40.50 -17.02
CA GLU A 343 -3.05 39.71 -17.33
C GLU A 343 -4.20 40.03 -16.36
N LEU A 344 -3.92 40.14 -15.06
CA LEU A 344 -4.92 40.56 -14.07
C LEU A 344 -5.36 42.02 -14.30
N ARG A 345 -4.43 42.93 -14.63
CA ARG A 345 -4.73 44.35 -14.88
C ARG A 345 -5.54 44.60 -16.14
N SER A 346 -5.41 43.77 -17.17
CA SER A 346 -6.21 43.90 -18.41
C SER A 346 -7.65 43.42 -18.23
N ASN A 347 -7.91 42.54 -17.26
CA ASN A 347 -9.21 41.91 -17.06
C ASN A 347 -10.07 42.53 -15.94
N ILE A 348 -9.48 43.39 -15.10
CA ILE A 348 -10.17 44.03 -13.97
C ILE A 348 -10.48 45.50 -14.31
N GLU A 349 -11.77 45.87 -14.33
CA GLU A 349 -12.20 47.26 -14.52
C GLU A 349 -12.02 48.11 -13.23
N LYS A 350 -11.87 49.43 -13.38
CA LYS A 350 -11.80 50.35 -12.23
C LYS A 350 -13.10 50.29 -11.41
N ASN A 351 -12.98 50.14 -10.09
CA ASN A 351 -14.08 49.99 -9.11
C ASN A 351 -14.91 48.69 -9.22
N GLN A 352 -14.43 47.68 -9.95
CA GLN A 352 -15.09 46.37 -10.03
C GLN A 352 -14.89 45.57 -8.74
N GLN A 353 -15.93 44.86 -8.28
CA GLN A 353 -15.84 44.02 -7.08
C GLN A 353 -15.15 42.70 -7.43
N ILE A 354 -14.07 42.34 -6.74
CA ILE A 354 -13.35 41.08 -6.98
C ILE A 354 -13.83 40.01 -5.99
N VAL A 355 -14.16 38.83 -6.52
CA VAL A 355 -14.64 37.69 -5.74
C VAL A 355 -13.75 36.48 -5.91
N ILE A 356 -13.15 35.99 -4.82
CA ILE A 356 -12.24 34.83 -4.86
C ILE A 356 -12.97 33.59 -4.36
N VAL A 357 -12.84 32.49 -5.09
CA VAL A 357 -13.51 31.20 -4.82
C VAL A 357 -12.47 30.10 -4.69
N CYS A 358 -12.62 29.25 -3.68
CA CYS A 358 -11.97 27.96 -3.58
C CYS A 358 -12.97 26.92 -3.05
N ARG A 359 -12.54 25.68 -2.86
CA ARG A 359 -13.42 24.59 -2.45
C ARG A 359 -14.10 24.76 -1.08
N ARG A 360 -13.35 25.22 -0.07
CA ARG A 360 -13.83 25.31 1.33
C ARG A 360 -13.73 26.71 1.94
N GLY A 361 -13.44 27.71 1.12
CA GLY A 361 -13.15 29.08 1.58
C GLY A 361 -11.75 29.28 2.17
N ASN A 362 -10.94 28.23 2.36
CA ASN A 362 -9.60 28.34 2.96
C ASN A 362 -8.57 28.93 2.01
N ASP A 363 -8.39 28.35 0.82
CA ASP A 363 -7.39 28.81 -0.14
C ASP A 363 -7.76 30.15 -0.77
N SER A 364 -9.06 30.48 -0.87
CA SER A 364 -9.52 31.78 -1.35
C SER A 364 -9.16 32.91 -0.39
N GLN A 365 -9.20 32.64 0.93
CA GLN A 365 -8.71 33.59 1.92
C GLN A 365 -7.18 33.78 1.83
N LEU A 366 -6.43 32.73 1.54
CA LEU A 366 -4.97 32.83 1.36
C LEU A 366 -4.62 33.56 0.05
N ALA A 367 -5.30 33.21 -1.04
CA ALA A 367 -5.15 33.81 -2.36
C ALA A 367 -5.41 35.32 -2.37
N PHE A 368 -6.32 35.81 -1.53
CA PHE A 368 -6.55 37.24 -1.36
C PHE A 368 -5.28 38.00 -0.98
N PHE A 369 -4.48 37.47 -0.07
CA PHE A 369 -3.23 38.11 0.34
C PHE A 369 -2.19 38.10 -0.77
N TYR A 370 -2.10 37.01 -1.55
CA TYR A 370 -1.18 36.94 -2.69
C TYR A 370 -1.64 37.86 -3.84
N LEU A 371 -2.93 37.89 -4.16
CA LEU A 371 -3.50 38.76 -5.20
C LEU A 371 -3.33 40.25 -4.88
N ALA A 372 -3.39 40.63 -3.60
CA ALA A 372 -3.10 41.99 -3.17
C ALA A 372 -1.67 42.44 -3.55
N PHE A 373 -0.67 41.53 -3.54
CA PHE A 373 0.69 41.83 -4.00
C PHE A 373 0.78 42.09 -5.51
N TYR A 374 0.03 41.35 -6.34
CA TYR A 374 0.04 41.55 -7.81
C TYR A 374 -0.73 42.81 -8.26
N LEU A 375 -1.71 43.26 -7.45
CA LEU A 375 -2.62 44.37 -7.77
C LEU A 375 -2.24 45.71 -7.12
N PHE A 376 -1.06 45.81 -6.49
CA PHE A 376 -0.61 46.89 -5.58
C PHE A 376 -0.64 48.34 -6.12
N ASN A 377 -0.92 48.58 -7.42
CA ASN A 377 -0.92 49.92 -8.05
C ASN A 377 -2.30 50.43 -8.49
N LEU A 378 -3.40 49.76 -8.15
CA LEU A 378 -4.75 50.24 -8.46
C LEU A 378 -5.40 50.85 -7.20
N GLU A 379 -5.55 52.17 -7.17
CA GLU A 379 -6.23 52.87 -6.08
C GLU A 379 -7.71 52.40 -5.98
N GLN A 380 -8.10 51.98 -4.76
CA GLN A 380 -9.44 51.57 -4.30
C GLN A 380 -10.11 50.38 -5.05
N ILE A 381 -9.66 49.15 -4.78
CA ILE A 381 -10.38 47.91 -5.13
C ILE A 381 -11.08 47.33 -3.89
N ASN A 382 -12.36 47.00 -4.02
CA ASN A 382 -13.20 46.44 -2.95
C ASN A 382 -13.32 44.91 -3.12
N PHE A 383 -12.57 44.14 -2.33
CA PHE A 383 -12.55 42.67 -2.39
C PHE A 383 -13.67 42.06 -1.53
N LYS A 384 -14.36 41.01 -2.02
CA LYS A 384 -15.27 40.19 -1.19
C LYS A 384 -15.08 38.69 -1.48
N ILE A 385 -14.95 37.83 -0.46
CA ILE A 385 -14.69 36.39 -0.65
C ILE A 385 -15.94 35.54 -0.45
N ILE A 386 -16.19 34.57 -1.34
CA ILE A 386 -17.24 33.57 -1.11
C ILE A 386 -16.74 32.52 -0.12
N ILE A 387 -17.48 32.34 0.98
CA ILE A 387 -17.11 31.36 2.02
C ILE A 387 -18.00 30.12 2.06
N PHE A 388 -19.21 30.13 1.51
CA PHE A 388 -20.00 28.90 1.41
C PHE A 388 -21.03 29.00 0.29
N MET A 389 -21.11 27.93 -0.51
CA MET A 389 -22.27 27.62 -1.34
C MET A 389 -23.35 27.01 -0.45
N THR A 390 -24.44 27.72 -0.21
CA THR A 390 -25.68 27.11 0.30
C THR A 390 -26.73 27.30 -0.77
N ALA A 391 -26.73 26.44 -1.79
CA ALA A 391 -27.73 26.53 -2.84
C ALA A 391 -29.14 26.46 -2.23
N THR A 392 -29.96 27.49 -2.48
CA THR A 392 -31.37 27.51 -2.09
C THR A 392 -32.27 27.26 -3.30
N ASN A 393 -33.37 26.56 -3.00
CA ASN A 393 -34.62 26.37 -3.74
C ASN A 393 -34.84 25.05 -4.49
N ASN A 394 -33.83 24.18 -4.64
CA ASN A 394 -34.02 22.82 -5.22
C ASN A 394 -33.59 21.66 -4.29
N VAL A 395 -33.13 21.97 -3.08
CA VAL A 395 -32.62 20.99 -2.10
C VAL A 395 -33.72 20.02 -1.65
N ASN A 396 -34.94 20.52 -1.47
CA ASN A 396 -36.05 19.70 -0.98
C ASN A 396 -36.40 18.57 -1.95
N ASP A 397 -36.37 18.83 -3.25
CA ASP A 397 -36.70 17.81 -4.27
C ASP A 397 -35.61 16.73 -4.36
N LEU A 398 -34.33 17.11 -4.27
CA LEU A 398 -33.21 16.16 -4.27
C LEU A 398 -33.16 15.33 -2.98
N LEU A 399 -33.30 15.96 -1.81
CA LEU A 399 -33.35 15.24 -0.52
C LEU A 399 -34.58 14.33 -0.46
N THR A 400 -35.76 14.80 -0.91
CA THR A 400 -36.96 13.96 -1.01
C THR A 400 -36.71 12.78 -1.94
N HIS A 401 -36.06 12.99 -3.09
CA HIS A 401 -35.74 11.89 -4.01
C HIS A 401 -34.79 10.86 -3.39
N ILE A 402 -33.73 11.31 -2.70
CA ILE A 402 -32.79 10.42 -2.01
C ILE A 402 -33.53 9.57 -0.97
N PHE A 403 -34.29 10.19 -0.08
CA PHE A 403 -34.95 9.49 1.02
C PHE A 403 -36.17 8.65 0.59
N THR A 404 -36.85 9.00 -0.50
CA THR A 404 -37.98 8.21 -1.02
C THR A 404 -37.55 6.94 -1.75
N ASN A 405 -36.32 6.90 -2.27
CA ASN A 405 -35.77 5.75 -3.00
C ASN A 405 -34.81 4.89 -2.15
N LEU A 406 -34.65 5.18 -0.87
CA LEU A 406 -33.91 4.29 0.03
C LEU A 406 -34.57 2.91 0.11
N PRO A 407 -33.78 1.82 0.25
CA PRO A 407 -34.32 0.49 0.48
C PRO A 407 -35.24 0.48 1.71
N LYS A 408 -36.45 -0.10 1.58
CA LYS A 408 -37.32 -0.30 2.74
C LYS A 408 -36.65 -1.33 3.67
N GLN A 409 -36.25 -0.90 4.87
CA GLN A 409 -35.84 -1.83 5.92
C GLN A 409 -37.01 -2.76 6.25
N GLN A 410 -36.74 -4.06 6.36
CA GLN A 410 -37.69 -5.07 6.80
C GLN A 410 -37.91 -4.96 8.32
N ASP A 411 -38.48 -3.84 8.77
CA ASP A 411 -38.98 -3.73 10.13
C ASP A 411 -40.51 -3.90 10.15
N ASN A 412 -40.95 -4.80 11.02
CA ASN A 412 -42.33 -5.19 11.25
C ASN A 412 -43.11 -4.17 12.11
N ASP A 413 -42.81 -2.87 12.03
CA ASP A 413 -43.46 -1.87 12.88
C ASP A 413 -44.46 -0.98 12.12
N GLU A 414 -45.69 -1.00 12.61
CA GLU A 414 -46.88 -0.28 12.14
C GLU A 414 -46.81 1.26 12.28
N ASN A 415 -45.63 1.87 12.41
CA ASN A 415 -45.48 3.32 12.56
C ASN A 415 -45.27 4.04 11.22
N LEU A 416 -46.33 4.05 10.41
CA LEU A 416 -46.45 4.86 9.18
C LEU A 416 -46.37 6.40 9.42
N ASN A 417 -46.34 6.85 10.67
CA ASN A 417 -46.35 8.27 11.05
C ASN A 417 -44.97 8.95 11.15
N GLU A 418 -43.86 8.20 11.16
CA GLU A 418 -42.51 8.80 11.17
C GLU A 418 -42.02 9.29 9.80
N ARG A 419 -42.78 9.05 8.73
CA ARG A 419 -42.47 9.48 7.34
C ARG A 419 -42.52 11.00 7.08
N ARG A 420 -42.47 11.85 8.12
CA ARG A 420 -42.68 13.31 8.00
C ARG A 420 -41.56 14.21 8.54
N LEU A 421 -40.42 13.67 8.96
CA LEU A 421 -39.30 14.45 9.49
C LEU A 421 -38.00 14.25 8.68
N PHE A 422 -38.08 14.30 7.34
CA PHE A 422 -36.88 14.41 6.52
C PHE A 422 -36.39 15.88 6.53
N PRO A 423 -35.06 16.12 6.56
CA PRO A 423 -34.52 17.47 6.56
C PRO A 423 -34.96 18.21 5.28
N GLN A 424 -35.66 19.33 5.46
CA GLN A 424 -36.14 20.18 4.34
C GLN A 424 -35.07 21.19 3.90
N GLN A 425 -34.00 21.36 4.69
CA GLN A 425 -32.89 22.25 4.42
C GLN A 425 -31.56 21.52 4.52
N LEU A 426 -30.57 21.98 3.74
CA LEU A 426 -29.24 21.37 3.65
C LEU A 426 -28.43 21.54 4.95
N ASN A 427 -28.72 22.58 5.74
CA ASN A 427 -28.09 22.82 7.04
C ASN A 427 -28.52 21.77 8.08
N ASP A 428 -29.73 21.23 7.95
CA ASP A 428 -30.30 20.26 8.89
C ASP A 428 -29.89 18.83 8.53
N PHE A 429 -29.33 18.61 7.33
CA PHE A 429 -28.96 17.28 6.84
C PHE A 429 -27.82 16.65 7.66
N GLY A 430 -26.82 17.43 8.06
CA GLY A 430 -25.73 16.94 8.92
C GLY A 430 -26.24 16.50 10.28
N GLU A 431 -27.05 17.34 10.95
CA GLU A 431 -27.66 17.02 12.24
C GLU A 431 -28.61 15.82 12.15
N TYR A 432 -29.37 15.70 11.06
CA TYR A 432 -30.19 14.51 10.79
C TYR A 432 -29.35 13.24 10.69
N LEU A 433 -28.21 13.26 9.97
CA LEU A 433 -27.31 12.12 9.90
C LEU A 433 -26.77 11.76 11.28
N ASP A 434 -26.32 12.75 12.07
CA ASP A 434 -25.78 12.51 13.41
C ASP A 434 -26.84 11.92 14.34
N ASN A 435 -28.07 12.43 14.31
CA ASN A 435 -29.19 11.88 15.08
C ASN A 435 -29.53 10.45 14.66
N LYS A 436 -29.60 10.14 13.36
CA LYS A 436 -29.86 8.78 12.89
C LYS A 436 -28.74 7.80 13.22
N LEU A 437 -27.48 8.23 13.11
CA LEU A 437 -26.34 7.41 13.51
C LEU A 437 -26.29 7.16 15.02
N ASN A 438 -26.77 8.13 15.81
CA ASN A 438 -26.94 7.98 17.25
C ASN A 438 -28.14 7.09 17.61
N ASP A 439 -29.26 7.17 16.88
CA ASP A 439 -30.40 6.27 17.04
C ASP A 439 -29.98 4.81 16.78
N ILE A 440 -29.19 4.57 15.74
CA ILE A 440 -28.59 3.25 15.47
C ILE A 440 -27.66 2.82 16.64
N ALA A 441 -27.00 3.77 17.29
CA ALA A 441 -26.17 3.52 18.47
C ALA A 441 -26.98 3.39 19.78
N THR A 442 -28.24 3.83 19.82
CA THR A 442 -29.10 3.61 20.97
C THR A 442 -29.44 2.12 21.07
N PRO A 443 -29.34 1.54 22.26
CA PRO A 443 -29.35 0.09 22.38
C PRO A 443 -30.68 -0.45 21.89
N PHE A 444 -30.63 -1.39 20.94
CA PHE A 444 -31.59 -2.48 20.90
C PHE A 444 -31.91 -2.87 22.34
N PRO A 445 -33.20 -3.02 22.74
CA PRO A 445 -33.51 -3.50 24.07
C PRO A 445 -32.65 -4.72 24.27
N LYS A 446 -31.77 -4.66 25.28
CA LYS A 446 -30.85 -5.76 25.62
C LYS A 446 -31.69 -7.02 25.52
N SER A 447 -31.52 -7.77 24.43
CA SER A 447 -32.03 -9.12 24.41
C SER A 447 -31.40 -9.75 25.64
N SER A 448 -32.19 -10.50 26.36
CA SER A 448 -31.96 -11.02 27.70
C SER A 448 -30.76 -11.98 27.84
N PHE A 449 -29.75 -11.84 26.98
CA PHE A 449 -28.42 -12.39 27.15
C PHE A 449 -27.51 -11.25 27.65
N GLU A 450 -27.35 -11.19 28.97
CA GLU A 450 -26.07 -10.75 29.52
C GLU A 450 -24.97 -11.42 28.70
N TYR A 451 -24.04 -10.65 28.12
CA TYR A 451 -22.76 -11.21 27.68
C TYR A 451 -22.07 -11.72 28.96
N GLU A 452 -22.40 -12.95 29.37
CA GLU A 452 -21.52 -13.73 30.22
C GLU A 452 -20.18 -13.76 29.49
N GLU A 453 -19.13 -13.17 30.08
CA GLU A 453 -17.78 -13.13 29.52
C GLU A 453 -17.33 -14.56 29.20
N ASN A 454 -17.56 -15.06 27.98
CA ASN A 454 -17.26 -16.44 27.58
C ASN A 454 -15.86 -16.59 26.93
N ARG A 455 -15.13 -15.47 26.86
CA ARG A 455 -13.75 -15.32 26.38
C ARG A 455 -12.94 -14.47 27.36
N ILE A 456 -11.62 -14.67 27.39
CA ILE A 456 -10.67 -13.89 28.21
C ILE A 456 -9.55 -13.41 27.30
N GLY A 457 -9.24 -12.12 27.33
CA GLY A 457 -8.16 -11.51 26.55
C GLY A 457 -8.54 -10.14 25.95
N PRO A 458 -7.65 -9.51 25.17
CA PRO A 458 -7.90 -8.21 24.53
C PRO A 458 -9.04 -8.28 23.50
N SER A 459 -9.73 -7.17 23.21
CA SER A 459 -10.84 -7.13 22.24
C SER A 459 -10.44 -7.61 20.85
N THR A 460 -9.19 -7.36 20.45
CA THR A 460 -8.54 -7.85 19.24
C THR A 460 -7.58 -8.99 19.56
N THR A 461 -7.68 -10.10 18.86
CA THR A 461 -6.82 -11.28 19.00
C THR A 461 -5.52 -11.14 18.20
N ASN A 462 -4.38 -11.44 18.84
CA ASN A 462 -3.08 -11.59 18.20
C ASN A 462 -2.43 -12.94 18.56
N LEU A 463 -1.44 -13.38 17.77
CA LEU A 463 -0.60 -14.51 18.15
C LEU A 463 0.61 -14.05 18.98
N ASN A 464 0.75 -14.60 20.18
CA ASN A 464 1.89 -14.38 21.07
C ASN A 464 3.11 -15.17 20.60
N LEU A 465 3.99 -14.48 19.86
CA LEU A 465 5.24 -15.03 19.31
C LEU A 465 6.32 -15.32 20.37
N TYR A 466 6.17 -14.82 21.60
CA TYR A 466 7.13 -15.04 22.69
C TYR A 466 7.04 -16.42 23.36
N SER A 467 6.10 -17.28 22.92
CA SER A 467 5.84 -18.58 23.55
C SER A 467 6.38 -19.81 22.81
N ALA A 468 7.11 -19.65 21.69
CA ALA A 468 7.81 -20.77 21.08
C ALA A 468 9.04 -20.36 20.27
N THR A 469 9.84 -21.36 19.96
CA THR A 469 11.17 -21.32 19.37
C THR A 469 11.18 -20.77 17.94
N GLY A 470 11.87 -19.65 17.71
CA GLY A 470 12.23 -19.14 16.38
C GLY A 470 11.46 -17.89 15.94
N ILE A 471 12.18 -16.96 15.30
CA ILE A 471 11.64 -15.71 14.73
C ILE A 471 10.61 -16.08 13.67
N VAL A 472 9.42 -15.48 13.74
CA VAL A 472 8.38 -15.51 12.69
C VAL A 472 8.29 -14.10 12.12
N GLN A 473 8.32 -13.94 10.80
CA GLN A 473 7.96 -12.66 10.17
C GLN A 473 6.42 -12.59 10.15
N CYS A 474 5.87 -11.70 10.97
CA CYS A 474 4.44 -11.57 11.17
C CYS A 474 3.98 -10.18 10.72
N THR A 475 3.05 -10.11 9.76
CA THR A 475 2.07 -9.02 9.72
C THR A 475 0.85 -9.50 10.51
N ARG A 476 -0.06 -8.62 10.96
CA ARG A 476 -1.20 -9.00 11.83
C ARG A 476 -2.00 -10.25 11.38
N PHE A 477 -1.95 -10.61 10.10
CA PHE A 477 -2.68 -11.76 9.54
C PHE A 477 -1.82 -12.74 8.72
N ASP A 478 -0.55 -12.45 8.41
CA ASP A 478 0.31 -13.33 7.60
C ASP A 478 1.39 -13.98 8.47
N TYR A 479 1.49 -15.32 8.42
CA TYR A 479 2.41 -16.10 9.24
C TYR A 479 3.29 -17.01 8.38
N THR A 480 4.61 -16.91 8.55
CA THR A 480 5.60 -17.73 7.84
C THR A 480 6.50 -18.48 8.82
N GLY A 481 6.58 -19.80 8.71
CA GLY A 481 7.55 -20.62 9.45
C GLY A 481 8.97 -20.39 8.95
N ILE A 482 9.92 -20.14 9.84
CA ILE A 482 11.34 -19.88 9.52
C ILE A 482 12.25 -21.00 10.05
N GLY A 483 11.82 -21.71 11.09
CA GLY A 483 12.49 -22.87 11.67
C GLY A 483 11.78 -24.17 11.37
N SER A 484 12.33 -25.27 11.87
CA SER A 484 11.84 -26.62 11.59
C SER A 484 10.43 -26.89 12.13
N PHE A 485 10.08 -26.29 13.27
CA PHE A 485 8.76 -26.42 13.91
C PHE A 485 8.49 -25.17 14.78
N ASN A 486 7.89 -24.14 14.20
CA ASN A 486 7.52 -22.91 14.91
C ASN A 486 6.05 -22.98 15.36
N THR A 487 5.82 -22.84 16.66
CA THR A 487 4.46 -22.87 17.22
C THR A 487 4.04 -21.50 17.73
N ALA A 488 2.78 -21.13 17.53
CA ALA A 488 2.23 -19.89 18.05
C ALA A 488 0.88 -20.13 18.72
N ARG A 489 0.58 -19.34 19.75
CA ARG A 489 -0.67 -19.38 20.50
C ARG A 489 -1.26 -17.98 20.59
N ALA A 490 -2.58 -17.87 20.49
CA ALA A 490 -3.26 -16.59 20.63
C ALA A 490 -3.12 -16.00 22.05
N ASP A 491 -3.32 -14.69 22.18
CA ASP A 491 -3.43 -13.96 23.44
C ASP A 491 -4.84 -13.98 24.04
N VAL A 492 -5.83 -14.47 23.28
CA VAL A 492 -7.23 -14.66 23.70
C VAL A 492 -7.53 -16.15 23.88
N CYS A 493 -8.27 -16.49 24.93
CA CYS A 493 -8.86 -17.82 25.10
C CYS A 493 -10.37 -17.78 25.26
N VAL A 494 -10.98 -18.95 25.06
CA VAL A 494 -12.40 -19.22 25.19
C VAL A 494 -12.61 -20.35 26.19
N PHE A 495 -13.70 -20.30 26.96
CA PHE A 495 -13.93 -21.30 28.02
C PHE A 495 -15.39 -21.76 28.15
N ARG A 496 -16.31 -21.14 27.40
CA ARG A 496 -17.74 -21.46 27.38
C ARG A 496 -18.33 -21.06 26.03
N GLY A 497 -19.36 -21.74 25.53
CA GLY A 497 -19.93 -21.47 24.22
C GLY A 497 -19.16 -22.13 23.06
N LYS A 498 -19.58 -21.80 21.83
CA LYS A 498 -19.06 -22.38 20.59
C LYS A 498 -18.28 -21.34 19.81
N TRP A 499 -17.02 -21.65 19.46
CA TRP A 499 -16.09 -20.67 18.88
C TRP A 499 -15.39 -21.19 17.64
N GLN A 500 -15.14 -20.29 16.68
CA GLN A 500 -14.47 -20.62 15.43
C GLN A 500 -13.41 -19.58 15.04
N TYR A 501 -12.37 -20.05 14.37
CA TYR A 501 -11.45 -19.22 13.60
C TYR A 501 -11.10 -19.92 12.29
N GLU A 502 -10.64 -19.15 11.30
CA GLU A 502 -10.29 -19.67 9.98
C GLU A 502 -8.80 -19.53 9.71
N VAL A 503 -8.22 -20.57 9.11
CA VAL A 503 -6.83 -20.58 8.64
C VAL A 503 -6.84 -20.80 7.14
N LEU A 504 -6.24 -19.85 6.42
CA LEU A 504 -6.03 -19.92 5.00
C LEU A 504 -4.62 -20.43 4.69
N LEU A 505 -4.50 -21.46 3.86
CA LEU A 505 -3.22 -22.05 3.47
C LEU A 505 -2.63 -21.31 2.25
N GLU A 506 -1.44 -20.73 2.35
CA GLU A 506 -0.74 -20.17 1.18
C GLU A 506 0.23 -21.18 0.55
N THR A 507 0.73 -22.12 1.35
CA THR A 507 1.60 -23.22 0.91
C THR A 507 0.98 -24.56 1.23
N ARG A 508 1.47 -25.63 0.58
CA ARG A 508 1.20 -27.01 1.00
C ARG A 508 2.31 -27.44 1.96
N GLY A 509 1.97 -28.15 3.02
CA GLY A 509 2.95 -28.55 4.01
C GLY A 509 2.37 -29.42 5.13
N VAL A 510 3.24 -29.74 6.08
CA VAL A 510 2.95 -30.45 7.33
C VAL A 510 2.76 -29.41 8.43
N MET A 511 1.51 -28.94 8.51
CA MET A 511 1.07 -27.92 9.47
C MET A 511 0.09 -28.54 10.46
N GLN A 512 0.03 -27.99 11.66
CA GLN A 512 -0.93 -28.40 12.68
C GLN A 512 -1.73 -27.20 13.17
N PHE A 513 -3.06 -27.30 13.16
CA PHE A 513 -3.96 -26.25 13.63
C PHE A 513 -4.92 -26.79 14.69
N GLY A 514 -5.17 -26.03 15.75
CA GLY A 514 -6.23 -26.36 16.69
C GLY A 514 -6.16 -25.57 17.99
N TRP A 515 -6.42 -26.24 19.10
CA TRP A 515 -6.68 -25.61 20.38
C TRP A 515 -5.76 -26.14 21.45
N CYS A 516 -5.30 -25.28 22.36
CA CYS A 516 -4.48 -25.69 23.50
C CYS A 516 -4.82 -24.92 24.77
N THR A 517 -4.55 -25.51 25.93
CA THR A 517 -4.69 -24.78 27.20
C THR A 517 -3.43 -23.98 27.53
N ILE A 518 -3.51 -23.14 28.57
CA ILE A 518 -2.34 -22.42 29.08
C ILE A 518 -1.20 -23.34 29.55
N LYS A 519 -1.52 -24.59 29.95
CA LYS A 519 -0.55 -25.60 30.43
C LYS A 519 0.31 -26.20 29.32
N CYS A 520 -0.05 -25.95 28.06
CA CYS A 520 0.76 -26.39 26.92
C CYS A 520 2.01 -25.49 26.82
N HIS A 521 3.19 -26.09 26.95
CA HIS A 521 4.48 -25.43 26.81
C HIS A 521 5.14 -25.90 25.51
N PHE A 522 5.41 -24.96 24.60
CA PHE A 522 5.98 -25.27 23.30
C PHE A 522 7.52 -25.27 23.33
N SER A 523 8.11 -26.10 22.49
CA SER A 523 9.56 -26.18 22.28
C SER A 523 9.86 -26.53 20.82
N GLN A 524 11.14 -26.66 20.44
CA GLN A 524 11.50 -27.07 19.08
C GLN A 524 10.98 -28.46 18.69
N GLU A 525 10.64 -29.28 19.69
CA GLU A 525 10.17 -30.66 19.52
C GLU A 525 8.71 -30.86 19.93
N ILE A 526 8.07 -29.84 20.52
CA ILE A 526 6.71 -29.92 21.07
C ILE A 526 5.88 -28.78 20.49
N GLY A 527 4.97 -29.11 19.58
CA GLY A 527 4.01 -28.20 19.00
C GLY A 527 2.57 -28.46 19.44
N VAL A 528 1.62 -27.92 18.69
CA VAL A 528 0.19 -28.06 18.99
C VAL A 528 -0.29 -29.48 18.66
N GLY A 529 -0.82 -30.18 19.66
CA GLY A 529 -1.28 -31.57 19.53
C GLY A 529 -0.33 -32.58 20.18
N ASP A 530 0.88 -32.19 20.57
CA ASP A 530 1.87 -33.11 21.15
C ASP A 530 1.69 -33.31 22.67
N THR A 531 0.89 -32.47 23.33
CA THR A 531 0.55 -32.59 24.76
C THR A 531 -0.90 -33.01 24.96
N TRP A 532 -1.21 -33.63 26.11
CA TRP A 532 -2.57 -34.04 26.46
C TRP A 532 -3.55 -32.86 26.59
N THR A 533 -3.04 -31.63 26.78
CA THR A 533 -3.83 -30.39 26.82
C THR A 533 -3.89 -29.63 25.49
N SER A 534 -3.46 -30.25 24.40
CA SER A 534 -3.44 -29.64 23.08
C SER A 534 -4.00 -30.58 22.03
N PHE A 535 -4.77 -30.03 21.10
CA PHE A 535 -5.53 -30.77 20.11
C PHE A 535 -5.28 -30.13 18.75
N SER A 536 -4.88 -30.91 17.76
CA SER A 536 -4.64 -30.38 16.42
C SER A 536 -5.03 -31.30 15.29
N TYR A 537 -5.21 -30.70 14.13
CA TYR A 537 -5.43 -31.36 12.85
C TYR A 537 -4.32 -31.01 11.87
N ASP A 538 -3.85 -32.04 11.17
CA ASP A 538 -2.85 -31.98 10.12
C ASP A 538 -3.39 -32.67 8.86
N GLY A 539 -3.93 -31.88 7.94
CA GLY A 539 -4.41 -32.35 6.64
C GLY A 539 -3.29 -32.62 5.64
N GLY A 540 -2.03 -32.30 5.94
CA GLY A 540 -0.88 -32.71 5.12
C GLY A 540 -0.61 -34.21 5.29
N ARG A 541 -0.76 -34.71 6.52
CA ARG A 541 -0.62 -36.12 6.88
C ARG A 541 -1.96 -36.85 7.06
N ILE A 542 -3.08 -36.14 6.99
CA ILE A 542 -4.45 -36.67 7.19
C ILE A 542 -4.61 -37.30 8.58
N ARG A 543 -4.18 -36.53 9.60
CA ARG A 543 -4.16 -37.00 11.00
C ARG A 543 -4.65 -35.93 11.96
N LYS A 544 -5.24 -36.38 13.07
CA LYS A 544 -5.47 -35.59 14.28
C LYS A 544 -4.46 -35.97 15.36
N TRP A 545 -4.07 -35.02 16.20
CA TRP A 545 -3.04 -35.16 17.23
C TRP A 545 -3.55 -34.72 18.62
N ASN A 546 -3.39 -35.59 19.61
CA ASN A 546 -3.46 -35.29 21.05
C ASN A 546 -2.57 -36.32 21.77
N VAL A 547 -1.28 -36.01 21.92
CA VAL A 547 -0.18 -36.92 22.31
C VAL A 547 0.08 -38.03 21.27
N GLN A 548 -0.94 -38.81 20.95
CA GLN A 548 -0.90 -39.79 19.87
C GLN A 548 -1.65 -39.26 18.64
N ASN A 549 -1.24 -39.75 17.47
CA ASN A 549 -1.89 -39.39 16.22
C ASN A 549 -2.76 -40.53 15.68
N SER A 550 -3.88 -40.16 15.06
CA SER A 550 -4.82 -41.11 14.43
C SER A 550 -5.37 -40.52 13.14
N LYS A 551 -5.87 -41.38 12.24
CA LYS A 551 -6.39 -40.96 10.94
C LYS A 551 -7.65 -40.10 11.12
N TYR A 552 -7.68 -38.93 10.49
CA TYR A 552 -8.82 -38.00 10.53
C TYR A 552 -8.70 -36.96 9.40
N GLY A 553 -9.85 -36.52 8.87
CA GLY A 553 -9.93 -35.47 7.85
C GLY A 553 -9.49 -35.92 6.45
N ASP A 554 -9.17 -34.93 5.61
CA ASP A 554 -8.85 -35.07 4.19
C ASP A 554 -7.52 -34.38 3.84
N SER A 555 -6.90 -34.77 2.72
CA SER A 555 -5.69 -34.07 2.23
C SER A 555 -6.01 -32.64 1.80
N TRP A 556 -5.30 -31.64 2.34
CA TRP A 556 -5.46 -30.25 1.92
C TRP A 556 -4.49 -29.82 0.81
N LEU A 557 -4.80 -28.68 0.19
CA LEU A 557 -4.01 -28.01 -0.84
C LEU A 557 -3.71 -26.56 -0.43
N ALA A 558 -2.67 -25.97 -1.02
CA ALA A 558 -2.46 -24.53 -0.95
C ALA A 558 -3.70 -23.82 -1.54
N GLY A 559 -4.27 -22.90 -0.79
CA GLY A 559 -5.49 -22.19 -1.12
C GLY A 559 -6.72 -22.62 -0.33
N ASP A 560 -6.67 -23.74 0.39
CA ASP A 560 -7.79 -24.18 1.23
C ASP A 560 -7.95 -23.30 2.48
N ILE A 561 -9.20 -23.18 2.94
CA ILE A 561 -9.57 -22.55 4.21
C ILE A 561 -10.00 -23.64 5.19
N ILE A 562 -9.35 -23.68 6.35
CA ILE A 562 -9.65 -24.60 7.44
C ILE A 562 -10.36 -23.84 8.56
N SER A 563 -11.63 -24.15 8.81
CA SER A 563 -12.35 -23.65 9.97
C SER A 563 -12.08 -24.56 11.17
N CYS A 564 -11.51 -23.99 12.23
CA CYS A 564 -11.20 -24.71 13.47
C CYS A 564 -12.29 -24.40 14.50
N LEU A 565 -13.01 -25.43 14.95
CA LEU A 565 -14.21 -25.30 15.77
C LEU A 565 -13.97 -25.89 17.16
N ILE A 566 -14.42 -25.19 18.21
CA ILE A 566 -14.49 -25.74 19.58
C ILE A 566 -15.86 -25.46 20.19
N ASP A 567 -16.48 -26.49 20.73
CA ASP A 567 -17.68 -26.41 21.55
C ASP A 567 -17.28 -26.63 23.01
N CYS A 568 -17.18 -25.56 23.78
CA CYS A 568 -16.80 -25.64 25.20
C CYS A 568 -17.94 -26.15 26.07
N ASP A 569 -19.18 -26.15 25.58
CA ASP A 569 -20.36 -26.58 26.33
C ASP A 569 -20.49 -28.12 26.25
N GLU A 570 -20.33 -28.69 25.06
CA GLU A 570 -20.36 -30.14 24.82
C GLU A 570 -18.98 -30.81 24.92
N GLY A 571 -17.90 -30.02 25.01
CA GLY A 571 -16.53 -30.54 25.07
C GLY A 571 -16.12 -31.26 23.80
N THR A 572 -16.33 -30.62 22.63
CA THR A 572 -15.94 -31.19 21.34
C THR A 572 -15.07 -30.23 20.52
N ILE A 573 -14.19 -30.79 19.70
CA ILE A 573 -13.41 -30.06 18.70
C ILE A 573 -13.65 -30.71 17.34
N SER A 574 -13.89 -29.90 16.31
CA SER A 574 -14.09 -30.34 14.93
C SER A 574 -13.44 -29.37 13.95
N PHE A 575 -13.32 -29.80 12.70
CA PHE A 575 -12.70 -29.01 11.63
C PHE A 575 -13.56 -29.05 10.39
N LYS A 576 -13.53 -27.97 9.60
CA LYS A 576 -14.10 -27.92 8.26
C LYS A 576 -13.05 -27.53 7.25
N ARG A 577 -13.16 -28.06 6.04
CA ARG A 577 -12.33 -27.69 4.89
C ARG A 577 -13.22 -27.05 3.83
N ASN A 578 -12.95 -25.79 3.49
CA ASN A 578 -13.74 -25.03 2.52
C ASN A 578 -15.25 -25.07 2.82
N GLY A 579 -15.61 -25.06 4.10
CA GLY A 579 -17.00 -25.15 4.59
C GLY A 579 -17.60 -26.56 4.69
N VAL A 580 -16.92 -27.57 4.15
CA VAL A 580 -17.34 -28.98 4.27
C VAL A 580 -16.88 -29.55 5.61
N ASP A 581 -17.80 -30.19 6.34
CA ASP A 581 -17.55 -30.77 7.66
C ASP A 581 -16.69 -32.05 7.58
N LEU A 582 -15.65 -32.13 8.41
CA LEU A 582 -14.76 -33.31 8.49
C LEU A 582 -15.16 -34.27 9.62
N GLY A 583 -16.28 -34.02 10.30
CA GLY A 583 -16.75 -34.76 11.46
C GLY A 583 -16.08 -34.32 12.77
N ILE A 584 -16.52 -34.89 13.89
CA ILE A 584 -15.96 -34.59 15.20
C ILE A 584 -14.53 -35.18 15.30
N ALA A 585 -13.55 -34.32 15.58
CA ALA A 585 -12.17 -34.74 15.75
C ALA A 585 -11.92 -35.25 17.17
N PHE A 586 -12.42 -34.54 18.18
CA PHE A 586 -12.22 -34.88 19.58
C PHE A 586 -13.52 -34.74 20.37
N GLU A 587 -13.81 -35.75 21.18
CA GLU A 587 -14.93 -35.81 22.12
C GLU A 587 -14.38 -35.85 23.56
N ASN A 588 -15.19 -35.44 24.53
CA ASN A 588 -14.80 -35.37 25.95
C ASN A 588 -13.58 -34.47 26.20
N VAL A 589 -13.47 -33.38 25.44
CA VAL A 589 -12.46 -32.34 25.66
C VAL A 589 -12.70 -31.73 27.05
N PRO A 590 -11.67 -31.63 27.92
CA PRO A 590 -11.87 -31.13 29.28
C PRO A 590 -12.48 -29.72 29.29
N CYS A 591 -13.64 -29.55 29.90
CA CYS A 591 -14.33 -28.27 30.03
C CYS A 591 -14.75 -28.04 31.49
N GLY A 592 -14.81 -26.78 31.93
CA GLY A 592 -15.22 -26.41 33.29
C GLY A 592 -14.32 -25.37 33.96
N LYS A 593 -14.55 -25.12 35.25
CA LYS A 593 -13.85 -24.07 36.01
C LYS A 593 -12.33 -24.27 35.97
N GLY A 594 -11.61 -23.25 35.49
CA GLY A 594 -10.15 -23.24 35.40
C GLY A 594 -9.58 -23.86 34.13
N VAL A 595 -10.41 -24.22 33.15
CA VAL A 595 -9.98 -24.70 31.84
C VAL A 595 -10.41 -23.70 30.77
N ALA A 596 -9.46 -23.24 29.95
CA ALA A 596 -9.68 -22.35 28.83
C ALA A 596 -8.76 -22.72 27.67
N TYR A 597 -9.24 -22.52 26.45
CA TYR A 597 -8.56 -22.92 25.22
C TYR A 597 -8.18 -21.70 24.38
N PHE A 598 -6.95 -21.72 23.91
CA PHE A 598 -6.38 -20.75 22.99
C PHE A 598 -6.26 -21.38 21.61
N PRO A 599 -6.59 -20.66 20.52
CA PRO A 599 -6.12 -21.01 19.20
C PRO A 599 -4.60 -21.17 19.17
N ALA A 600 -4.13 -22.23 18.53
CA ALA A 600 -2.71 -22.50 18.36
C ALA A 600 -2.41 -23.17 17.02
N ILE A 601 -1.23 -22.86 16.49
CA ILE A 601 -0.77 -23.33 15.19
C ILE A 601 0.69 -23.76 15.27
N SER A 602 1.09 -24.75 14.49
CA SER A 602 2.50 -25.11 14.29
C SER A 602 2.82 -25.22 12.80
N LEU A 603 3.91 -24.57 12.39
CA LEU A 603 4.38 -24.46 11.01
C LEU A 603 5.83 -24.95 10.90
N SER A 604 6.13 -25.64 9.81
CA SER A 604 7.48 -26.00 9.40
C SER A 604 8.12 -24.89 8.56
N GLN A 605 9.40 -25.06 8.22
CA GLN A 605 10.17 -24.04 7.49
C GLN A 605 9.56 -23.72 6.13
N ASN A 606 9.43 -22.43 5.83
CA ASN A 606 8.85 -21.84 4.62
C ASN A 606 7.35 -22.09 4.41
N GLU A 607 6.64 -22.66 5.40
CA GLU A 607 5.19 -22.78 5.35
C GLU A 607 4.54 -21.44 5.67
N ARG A 608 3.53 -21.07 4.88
CA ARG A 608 2.85 -19.78 4.96
C ARG A 608 1.34 -19.95 5.07
N ILE A 609 0.75 -19.20 5.98
CA ILE A 609 -0.70 -19.17 6.22
C ILE A 609 -1.18 -17.74 6.49
N LYS A 610 -2.49 -17.54 6.37
CA LYS A 610 -3.18 -16.39 6.95
C LYS A 610 -4.24 -16.82 7.94
N ILE A 611 -4.40 -16.08 9.02
CA ILE A 611 -5.38 -16.42 10.05
C ILE A 611 -6.42 -15.31 10.16
N ASN A 612 -7.68 -15.71 10.26
CA ASN A 612 -8.78 -14.82 10.56
C ASN A 612 -9.47 -15.28 11.86
N PHE A 613 -9.36 -14.46 12.89
CA PHE A 613 -10.05 -14.66 14.18
C PHE A 613 -11.44 -14.01 14.23
N GLY A 614 -11.83 -13.27 13.19
CA GLY A 614 -13.08 -12.50 13.14
C GLY A 614 -12.88 -11.03 12.77
N SER A 615 -11.63 -10.55 12.70
CA SER A 615 -11.26 -9.22 12.20
C SER A 615 -11.75 -8.90 10.78
N ARG A 616 -12.14 -9.92 10.01
CA ARG A 616 -12.81 -9.84 8.71
C ARG A 616 -13.95 -10.86 8.67
N PRO A 617 -14.98 -10.66 7.83
CA PRO A 617 -16.03 -11.66 7.63
C PRO A 617 -15.44 -13.04 7.32
N PHE A 618 -15.87 -14.07 8.04
CA PHE A 618 -15.51 -15.45 7.74
C PHE A 618 -16.06 -15.88 6.38
N ARG A 619 -15.33 -16.76 5.71
CA ARG A 619 -15.75 -17.35 4.44
C ARG A 619 -16.73 -18.47 4.62
N HIS A 620 -16.50 -19.29 5.64
CA HIS A 620 -17.31 -20.44 5.97
C HIS A 620 -17.80 -20.34 7.42
N PRO A 621 -18.61 -19.31 7.75
CA PRO A 621 -19.16 -19.18 9.10
C PRO A 621 -20.02 -20.41 9.41
N THR A 622 -19.70 -21.07 10.52
CA THR A 622 -20.50 -22.21 11.00
C THR A 622 -21.66 -21.71 11.86
N LEU A 623 -22.85 -22.25 11.59
CA LEU A 623 -24.07 -21.96 12.34
C LEU A 623 -23.86 -22.20 13.84
N ASN A 624 -24.28 -21.25 14.68
CA ASN A 624 -24.15 -21.26 16.14
C ASN A 624 -22.72 -21.17 16.69
N TYR A 625 -21.70 -20.92 15.87
CA TYR A 625 -20.33 -20.67 16.32
C TYR A 625 -19.97 -19.19 16.20
N LEU A 626 -19.39 -18.62 17.27
CA LEU A 626 -18.98 -17.23 17.34
C LEU A 626 -17.53 -17.04 16.84
N PRO A 627 -17.22 -15.92 16.16
CA PRO A 627 -15.83 -15.50 15.95
C PRO A 627 -15.15 -15.17 17.28
N ILE A 628 -13.83 -15.27 17.32
CA ILE A 628 -13.04 -14.90 18.51
C ILE A 628 -12.98 -13.38 18.67
N ASP A 629 -12.77 -12.66 17.55
CA ASP A 629 -12.93 -11.21 17.49
C ASP A 629 -14.40 -10.87 17.28
N GLU A 630 -14.91 -9.90 18.05
CA GLU A 630 -16.31 -9.50 17.95
C GLU A 630 -16.59 -8.80 16.62
N LYS A 631 -17.71 -9.17 16.00
CA LYS A 631 -18.19 -8.52 14.78
C LYS A 631 -18.59 -7.07 15.10
N PRO A 632 -18.11 -6.05 14.36
CA PRO A 632 -18.41 -4.65 14.62
C PRO A 632 -19.82 -4.29 14.12
N GLN A 633 -20.87 -4.84 14.76
CA GLN A 633 -22.26 -4.75 14.31
C GLN A 633 -22.75 -3.30 14.18
N LEU A 634 -22.46 -2.46 15.18
CA LEU A 634 -22.80 -1.04 15.16
C LEU A 634 -22.21 -0.33 13.92
N SER A 635 -20.90 -0.51 13.67
CA SER A 635 -20.23 0.11 12.53
C SER A 635 -20.77 -0.38 11.19
N ILE A 636 -21.22 -1.64 11.11
CA ILE A 636 -21.83 -2.21 9.89
C ILE A 636 -23.18 -1.53 9.61
N GLU A 637 -24.03 -1.38 10.63
CA GLU A 637 -25.34 -0.73 10.47
C GLU A 637 -25.20 0.74 10.10
N GLN A 638 -24.30 1.46 10.76
CA GLN A 638 -23.95 2.84 10.43
C GLN A 638 -23.40 2.97 8.99
N ALA A 639 -22.49 2.08 8.58
CA ALA A 639 -21.91 2.10 7.25
C ALA A 639 -22.96 1.80 6.17
N ASN A 640 -23.82 0.79 6.36
CA ASN A 640 -24.88 0.45 5.40
C ASN A 640 -25.84 1.62 5.20
N PHE A 641 -26.29 2.25 6.28
CA PHE A 641 -27.15 3.43 6.20
C PHE A 641 -26.51 4.56 5.37
N LEU A 642 -25.23 4.87 5.62
CA LEU A 642 -24.51 5.91 4.87
C LEU A 642 -24.29 5.52 3.41
N PHE A 643 -23.96 4.25 3.13
CA PHE A 643 -23.79 3.76 1.76
C PHE A 643 -25.09 3.78 0.97
N ASP A 644 -26.24 3.43 1.57
CA ASP A 644 -27.54 3.47 0.90
C ASP A 644 -27.88 4.89 0.44
N ILE A 645 -27.59 5.90 1.27
CA ILE A 645 -27.75 7.31 0.91
C ILE A 645 -26.75 7.71 -0.18
N PHE A 646 -25.48 7.29 -0.04
CA PHE A 646 -24.43 7.62 -1.00
C PHE A 646 -24.70 7.03 -2.39
N GLU A 647 -25.25 5.82 -2.46
CA GLU A 647 -25.65 5.16 -3.70
C GLU A 647 -26.67 6.02 -4.47
N GLN A 648 -27.64 6.61 -3.77
CA GLN A 648 -28.62 7.54 -4.37
C GLN A 648 -27.96 8.84 -4.87
N VAL A 649 -26.96 9.35 -4.16
CA VAL A 649 -26.19 10.53 -4.60
C VAL A 649 -25.43 10.23 -5.90
N ILE A 650 -24.81 9.05 -6.01
CA ILE A 650 -24.13 8.58 -7.23
C ILE A 650 -25.13 8.46 -8.38
N TYR A 651 -26.30 7.84 -8.16
CA TYR A 651 -27.32 7.74 -9.20
C TYR A 651 -27.78 9.11 -9.70
N LEU A 652 -28.06 10.06 -8.80
CA LEU A 652 -28.44 11.42 -9.18
C LEU A 652 -27.35 12.17 -9.94
N GLY A 653 -26.08 12.02 -9.54
CA GLY A 653 -24.95 12.66 -10.23
C GLY A 653 -24.73 12.11 -11.65
N LYS A 654 -24.96 10.80 -11.86
CA LYS A 654 -24.92 10.20 -13.21
C LYS A 654 -25.92 10.86 -14.15
N TYR A 655 -27.16 11.07 -13.71
CA TYR A 655 -28.20 11.68 -14.55
C TYR A 655 -27.86 13.12 -14.97
N GLN A 656 -27.07 13.86 -14.17
CA GLN A 656 -26.67 15.22 -14.49
C GLN A 656 -25.57 15.26 -15.58
N LYS A 657 -24.55 14.40 -15.50
CA LYS A 657 -23.46 14.32 -16.50
C LYS A 657 -23.95 13.93 -17.91
N PHE A 658 -24.97 13.08 -18.05
CA PHE A 658 -25.40 12.53 -19.36
C PHE A 658 -26.33 13.44 -20.20
N ASN A 659 -27.03 14.42 -19.60
CA ASN A 659 -27.94 15.31 -20.35
C ASN A 659 -27.21 16.43 -21.11
N GLY A 660 -25.88 16.55 -20.98
CA GLY A 660 -25.07 17.46 -21.80
C GLY A 660 -24.88 17.02 -23.25
N SER A 661 -25.09 15.74 -23.59
CA SER A 661 -24.58 15.20 -24.86
C SER A 661 -25.48 14.22 -25.64
N ASN A 662 -26.66 13.78 -25.16
CA ASN A 662 -27.54 12.96 -26.01
C ASN A 662 -29.05 13.09 -25.70
N LYS A 663 -29.82 13.60 -26.67
CA LYS A 663 -31.27 13.88 -26.56
C LYS A 663 -32.23 12.68 -26.75
N ASN A 664 -31.73 11.44 -26.93
CA ASN A 664 -32.58 10.32 -27.32
C ASN A 664 -32.39 9.06 -26.46
N THR A 665 -33.02 8.99 -25.29
CA THR A 665 -33.46 7.70 -24.72
C THR A 665 -34.83 7.84 -24.05
N ASN A 666 -35.83 7.21 -24.66
CA ASN A 666 -37.18 7.07 -24.11
C ASN A 666 -37.21 5.88 -23.14
N SER A 667 -37.07 6.11 -21.83
CA SER A 667 -37.52 5.16 -20.82
C SER A 667 -38.66 5.77 -19.99
N LEU A 668 -39.81 5.12 -20.03
CA LEU A 668 -41.14 5.64 -19.63
C LEU A 668 -41.43 5.63 -18.11
N LYS A 669 -40.42 5.55 -17.24
CA LYS A 669 -40.59 5.65 -15.77
C LYS A 669 -39.99 6.91 -15.12
N PHE A 670 -39.38 7.81 -15.89
CA PHE A 670 -38.65 8.98 -15.35
C PHE A 670 -39.08 10.31 -16.01
N SER A 671 -40.38 10.48 -16.28
CA SER A 671 -40.91 11.71 -16.89
C SER A 671 -40.88 12.94 -15.97
N GLN A 672 -40.60 12.79 -14.67
CA GLN A 672 -40.55 13.89 -13.69
C GLN A 672 -39.15 14.52 -13.49
N ILE A 673 -38.06 13.91 -14.01
CA ILE A 673 -36.67 14.41 -13.80
C ILE A 673 -36.20 15.34 -14.94
N ARG A 674 -37.06 15.65 -15.92
CA ARG A 674 -36.69 16.50 -17.09
C ARG A 674 -36.43 17.98 -16.75
N THR A 675 -36.64 18.41 -15.50
CA THR A 675 -36.46 19.80 -15.05
C THR A 675 -35.23 20.01 -14.15
N MET A 676 -34.28 19.07 -14.06
CA MET A 676 -33.21 19.11 -13.04
C MET A 676 -31.75 19.05 -13.57
N SER A 677 -31.49 19.47 -14.80
CA SER A 677 -30.11 19.67 -15.31
C SER A 677 -29.66 21.12 -15.07
N ASP A 678 -29.44 21.49 -13.81
CA ASP A 678 -28.88 22.78 -13.39
C ASP A 678 -27.51 22.52 -12.73
N PRO A 679 -26.40 23.17 -13.14
CA PRO A 679 -25.10 23.05 -12.45
C PRO A 679 -25.16 23.36 -10.94
N LYS A 680 -26.21 24.05 -10.47
CA LYS A 680 -26.48 24.20 -9.02
C LYS A 680 -26.78 22.87 -8.33
N ASN A 681 -27.35 21.90 -9.03
CA ASN A 681 -27.65 20.57 -8.47
C ASN A 681 -26.38 19.75 -8.27
N ASP A 682 -25.36 19.89 -9.12
CA ASP A 682 -24.05 19.23 -8.94
C ASP A 682 -23.38 19.76 -7.66
N ALA A 683 -23.40 21.07 -7.45
CA ALA A 683 -22.90 21.66 -6.21
C ALA A 683 -23.68 21.20 -4.96
N ILE A 684 -25.01 21.02 -5.06
CA ILE A 684 -25.83 20.47 -3.97
C ILE A 684 -25.44 19.03 -3.66
N LEU A 685 -25.34 18.17 -4.68
CA LEU A 685 -24.92 16.78 -4.52
C LEU A 685 -23.51 16.70 -3.92
N MET A 686 -22.63 17.63 -4.26
CA MET A 686 -21.30 17.72 -3.67
C MET A 686 -21.34 18.04 -2.18
N ILE A 687 -22.18 18.98 -1.74
CA ILE A 687 -22.30 19.29 -0.31
C ILE A 687 -22.94 18.12 0.46
N ILE A 688 -23.94 17.44 -0.13
CA ILE A 688 -24.55 16.24 0.45
C ILE A 688 -23.49 15.13 0.56
N ALA A 689 -22.75 14.85 -0.52
CA ALA A 689 -21.67 13.87 -0.53
C ALA A 689 -20.59 14.19 0.52
N GLN A 690 -20.23 15.47 0.70
CA GLN A 690 -19.29 15.88 1.74
C GLN A 690 -19.77 15.47 3.14
N GLN A 691 -21.04 15.75 3.47
CA GLN A 691 -21.61 15.41 4.77
C GLN A 691 -21.64 13.90 5.02
N ILE A 692 -21.88 13.10 3.98
CA ILE A 692 -21.82 11.63 4.08
C ILE A 692 -20.36 11.17 4.27
N MET A 693 -19.44 11.69 3.44
CA MET A 693 -18.03 11.31 3.44
C MET A 693 -17.31 11.63 4.76
N GLU A 694 -17.65 12.73 5.42
CA GLU A 694 -17.12 13.09 6.74
C GLU A 694 -17.41 12.00 7.80
N ARG A 695 -18.55 11.31 7.70
CA ARG A 695 -18.98 10.25 8.63
C ARG A 695 -18.58 8.85 8.15
N LEU A 696 -18.45 8.66 6.84
CA LEU A 696 -18.09 7.39 6.22
C LEU A 696 -16.58 7.11 6.26
N CYS A 697 -15.74 8.15 6.21
CA CYS A 697 -14.27 8.01 6.20
C CYS A 697 -13.72 7.20 7.40
N PRO A 698 -14.10 7.48 8.66
CA PRO A 698 -13.62 6.68 9.80
C PRO A 698 -14.04 5.20 9.73
N LEU A 699 -15.21 4.90 9.16
CA LEU A 699 -15.72 3.53 9.01
C LEU A 699 -14.96 2.77 7.92
N LEU A 700 -14.61 3.45 6.82
CA LEU A 700 -13.83 2.91 5.71
C LEU A 700 -12.38 2.55 6.08
N ALA A 701 -11.87 2.99 7.24
CA ALA A 701 -10.57 2.55 7.74
C ALA A 701 -10.56 1.07 8.18
N SER A 702 -11.73 0.46 8.39
CA SER A 702 -11.88 -0.94 8.80
C SER A 702 -11.98 -1.88 7.61
N SER A 703 -11.11 -2.91 7.55
CA SER A 703 -11.16 -3.93 6.51
C SER A 703 -12.45 -4.74 6.57
N TYR A 704 -13.07 -4.85 7.74
CA TYR A 704 -14.36 -5.52 7.91
C TYR A 704 -15.46 -4.75 7.17
N ILE A 705 -15.50 -3.42 7.32
CA ILE A 705 -16.49 -2.56 6.66
C ILE A 705 -16.28 -2.53 5.14
N ILE A 706 -15.02 -2.50 4.69
CA ILE A 706 -14.73 -2.57 3.26
C ILE A 706 -15.28 -3.87 2.65
N GLN A 707 -15.02 -5.01 3.28
CA GLN A 707 -15.46 -6.30 2.74
C GLN A 707 -16.98 -6.52 2.89
N GLN A 708 -17.56 -6.14 4.03
CA GLN A 708 -18.97 -6.43 4.35
C GLN A 708 -19.96 -5.40 3.77
N CYS A 709 -19.53 -4.15 3.55
CA CYS A 709 -20.41 -3.05 3.16
C CYS A 709 -19.97 -2.41 1.85
N PHE A 710 -18.71 -1.97 1.75
CA PHE A 710 -18.25 -1.17 0.60
C PHE A 710 -18.19 -1.99 -0.71
N ILE A 711 -17.58 -3.18 -0.68
CA ILE A 711 -17.53 -4.06 -1.86
C ILE A 711 -18.94 -4.45 -2.34
N PRO A 712 -19.88 -4.90 -1.47
CA PRO A 712 -21.26 -5.13 -1.89
C PRO A 712 -21.95 -3.92 -2.53
N MET A 713 -21.73 -2.70 -2.02
CA MET A 713 -22.24 -1.49 -2.66
C MET A 713 -21.62 -1.30 -4.05
N LEU A 714 -20.30 -1.41 -4.18
CA LEU A 714 -19.62 -1.30 -5.48
C LEU A 714 -20.09 -2.37 -6.48
N LEU A 715 -20.39 -3.59 -6.00
CA LEU A 715 -20.96 -4.65 -6.83
C LEU A 715 -22.37 -4.31 -7.33
N ARG A 716 -23.21 -3.66 -6.52
CA ARG A 716 -24.52 -3.16 -6.98
C ARG A 716 -24.40 -2.06 -8.02
N LEU A 717 -23.39 -1.20 -7.89
CA LEU A 717 -23.08 -0.16 -8.88
C LEU A 717 -22.43 -0.71 -10.17
N ASN A 718 -21.91 -1.94 -10.14
CA ASN A 718 -21.22 -2.53 -11.27
C ASN A 718 -22.21 -3.26 -12.19
N HIS A 719 -22.34 -2.81 -13.43
CA HIS A 719 -23.09 -3.52 -14.46
C HIS A 719 -22.15 -4.48 -15.21
N GLU A 720 -22.15 -5.77 -14.87
CA GLU A 720 -21.22 -6.82 -15.38
C GLU A 720 -21.01 -6.84 -16.92
N SER A 721 -20.19 -5.93 -17.45
CA SER A 721 -19.92 -5.79 -18.88
C SER A 721 -18.57 -5.10 -19.13
N LEU A 722 -17.81 -5.59 -20.12
CA LEU A 722 -16.56 -4.97 -20.55
C LEU A 722 -16.80 -3.62 -21.28
N HIS A 723 -17.97 -3.49 -21.93
CA HIS A 723 -18.29 -2.39 -22.86
C HIS A 723 -19.10 -1.25 -22.24
N SER A 724 -19.57 -1.36 -20.99
CA SER A 724 -20.23 -0.24 -20.33
C SER A 724 -19.21 0.86 -19.98
N GLU A 725 -19.57 2.10 -20.30
CA GLU A 725 -19.01 3.28 -19.65
C GLU A 725 -19.47 3.21 -18.18
N HIS A 726 -18.64 2.63 -17.32
CA HIS A 726 -18.95 2.40 -15.89
C HIS A 726 -18.93 3.72 -15.13
N THR A 727 -19.93 4.57 -15.40
CA THR A 727 -19.99 5.94 -14.91
C THR A 727 -20.24 6.03 -13.42
N GLU A 728 -20.93 5.06 -12.83
CA GLU A 728 -21.26 5.04 -11.40
C GLU A 728 -20.03 4.77 -10.53
N ILE A 729 -19.22 3.76 -10.89
CA ILE A 729 -17.97 3.46 -10.18
C ILE A 729 -16.99 4.61 -10.36
N SER A 730 -16.88 5.17 -11.57
CA SER A 730 -16.04 6.36 -11.79
C SER A 730 -16.50 7.52 -10.92
N LEU A 731 -17.80 7.81 -10.86
CA LEU A 731 -18.34 8.90 -10.04
C LEU A 731 -18.17 8.63 -8.53
N CYS A 732 -18.32 7.39 -8.08
CA CYS A 732 -17.99 6.99 -6.72
C CYS A 732 -16.52 7.33 -6.41
N LEU A 733 -15.60 6.97 -7.31
CA LEU A 733 -14.18 7.26 -7.15
C LEU A 733 -13.88 8.75 -7.24
N ASP A 734 -14.53 9.51 -8.13
CA ASP A 734 -14.44 10.97 -8.22
C ASP A 734 -14.79 11.60 -6.86
N TYR A 735 -15.85 11.14 -6.21
CA TYR A 735 -16.24 11.62 -4.87
C TYR A 735 -15.22 11.22 -3.78
N LEU A 736 -14.66 10.01 -3.83
CA LEU A 736 -13.59 9.62 -2.91
C LEU A 736 -12.33 10.48 -3.08
N TRP A 737 -11.88 10.67 -4.33
CA TRP A 737 -10.73 11.51 -4.68
C TRP A 737 -10.96 12.98 -4.34
N ALA A 738 -12.19 13.46 -4.53
CA ALA A 738 -12.55 14.78 -4.07
C ALA A 738 -12.40 14.84 -2.55
N PHE A 739 -13.09 14.02 -1.77
CA PHE A 739 -13.27 14.27 -0.33
C PHE A 739 -12.21 13.71 0.61
N LEU A 740 -11.48 12.68 0.20
CA LEU A 740 -10.50 12.02 1.06
C LEU A 740 -9.10 12.57 0.84
N GLN A 741 -8.30 12.59 1.90
CA GLN A 741 -6.88 12.86 1.77
C GLN A 741 -6.18 11.69 1.07
N SER A 742 -5.05 11.96 0.41
CA SER A 742 -4.33 10.94 -0.36
C SER A 742 -3.91 9.73 0.48
N ASN A 743 -3.58 9.93 1.76
CA ASN A 743 -3.21 8.83 2.66
C ASN A 743 -4.42 7.94 3.02
N ASP A 744 -5.56 8.55 3.33
CA ASP A 744 -6.79 7.82 3.65
C ASP A 744 -7.28 7.03 2.44
N LEU A 745 -7.29 7.67 1.28
CA LEU A 745 -7.65 7.04 0.01
C LEU A 745 -6.72 5.86 -0.32
N LEU A 746 -5.41 6.04 -0.18
CA LEU A 746 -4.43 4.98 -0.39
C LEU A 746 -4.69 3.79 0.54
N ASN A 747 -4.95 4.03 1.83
CA ASN A 747 -5.25 2.98 2.80
C ASN A 747 -6.54 2.22 2.44
N ILE A 748 -7.59 2.95 2.05
CA ILE A 748 -8.88 2.36 1.62
C ILE A 748 -8.67 1.50 0.37
N LEU A 749 -7.94 2.00 -0.62
CA LEU A 749 -7.65 1.25 -1.85
C LEU A 749 -6.79 0.01 -1.58
N ILE A 750 -5.79 0.08 -0.69
CA ILE A 750 -5.00 -1.10 -0.28
C ILE A 750 -5.92 -2.17 0.31
N GLN A 751 -6.79 -1.79 1.24
CA GLN A 751 -7.72 -2.71 1.87
C GLN A 751 -8.76 -3.25 0.88
N LEU A 752 -9.27 -2.41 -0.03
CA LEU A 752 -10.20 -2.78 -1.09
C LEU A 752 -9.60 -3.83 -2.02
N PHE A 753 -8.43 -3.56 -2.59
CA PHE A 753 -7.76 -4.51 -3.50
C PHE A 753 -7.31 -5.78 -2.77
N HIS A 754 -6.89 -5.70 -1.51
CA HIS A 754 -6.58 -6.89 -0.73
C HIS A 754 -7.83 -7.76 -0.50
N SER A 755 -8.95 -7.13 -0.13
CA SER A 755 -10.24 -7.83 0.06
C SER A 755 -10.76 -8.43 -1.25
N LEU A 756 -10.68 -7.69 -2.36
CA LEU A 756 -11.02 -8.20 -3.70
C LEU A 756 -10.12 -9.36 -4.11
N ASN A 757 -8.82 -9.31 -3.77
CA ASN A 757 -7.91 -10.40 -4.07
C ASN A 757 -8.28 -11.67 -3.30
N ILE A 758 -8.63 -11.54 -2.02
CA ILE A 758 -9.08 -12.67 -1.21
C ILE A 758 -10.41 -13.22 -1.76
N LEU A 759 -11.35 -12.33 -2.10
CA LEU A 759 -12.63 -12.70 -2.73
C LEU A 759 -12.42 -13.44 -4.05
N TYR A 760 -11.55 -12.96 -4.92
CA TYR A 760 -11.27 -13.61 -6.18
C TYR A 760 -10.55 -14.95 -6.02
N PHE A 761 -9.42 -14.95 -5.30
CA PHE A 761 -8.49 -16.06 -5.31
C PHE A 761 -8.98 -17.23 -4.45
N PHE A 762 -9.75 -16.98 -3.40
CA PHE A 762 -10.24 -18.02 -2.48
C PHE A 762 -11.71 -18.37 -2.65
N GLU A 763 -12.38 -17.85 -3.68
CA GLU A 763 -13.72 -18.33 -4.01
C GLU A 763 -13.68 -19.79 -4.48
N PRO A 764 -14.59 -20.66 -4.00
CA PRO A 764 -14.69 -22.02 -4.50
C PRO A 764 -14.80 -22.04 -6.03
N ILE A 765 -14.05 -22.94 -6.66
CA ILE A 765 -14.10 -23.06 -8.11
C ILE A 765 -15.42 -23.74 -8.47
N GLN A 766 -16.27 -23.00 -9.16
CA GLN A 766 -17.45 -23.53 -9.83
C GLN A 766 -17.14 -23.68 -11.31
N LEU A 767 -17.79 -24.62 -12.01
CA LEU A 767 -17.56 -24.82 -13.45
C LEU A 767 -17.79 -23.55 -14.28
N THR A 768 -18.64 -22.63 -13.81
CA THR A 768 -18.99 -21.37 -14.48
C THR A 768 -18.12 -20.18 -14.09
N PHE A 769 -17.42 -20.18 -12.95
CA PHE A 769 -16.63 -19.05 -12.45
C PHE A 769 -17.40 -17.72 -12.28
N ASP A 770 -18.71 -17.75 -12.02
CA ASP A 770 -19.56 -16.55 -12.00
C ASP A 770 -19.08 -15.50 -10.99
N GLN A 771 -18.76 -15.91 -9.76
CA GLN A 771 -18.28 -15.01 -8.71
C GLN A 771 -16.89 -14.45 -9.02
N GLN A 772 -15.96 -15.29 -9.51
CA GLN A 772 -14.63 -14.83 -9.92
C GLN A 772 -14.73 -13.78 -11.03
N ARG A 773 -15.62 -13.98 -12.02
CA ARG A 773 -15.89 -12.99 -13.08
C ARG A 773 -16.39 -11.68 -12.49
N GLN A 774 -17.35 -11.73 -11.56
CA GLN A 774 -17.92 -10.55 -10.92
C GLN A 774 -16.83 -9.70 -10.22
N TYR A 775 -15.91 -10.33 -9.48
CA TYR A 775 -14.82 -9.62 -8.81
C TYR A 775 -13.80 -9.02 -9.78
N LEU A 776 -13.47 -9.73 -10.88
CA LEU A 776 -12.60 -9.17 -11.92
C LEU A 776 -13.26 -8.03 -12.68
N TYR A 777 -14.56 -8.09 -12.96
CA TYR A 777 -15.30 -6.98 -13.54
C TYR A 777 -15.27 -5.75 -12.64
N LEU A 778 -15.44 -5.92 -11.34
CA LEU A 778 -15.34 -4.81 -10.39
C LEU A 778 -13.92 -4.22 -10.39
N LEU A 779 -12.88 -5.05 -10.37
CA LEU A 779 -11.49 -4.60 -10.48
C LEU A 779 -11.26 -3.81 -11.78
N TYR A 780 -11.73 -4.33 -12.92
CA TYR A 780 -11.66 -3.67 -14.21
C TYR A 780 -12.36 -2.30 -14.20
N SER A 781 -13.57 -2.21 -13.65
CA SER A 781 -14.32 -0.96 -13.54
C SER A 781 -13.63 0.08 -12.66
N ILE A 782 -13.05 -0.33 -11.52
CA ILE A 782 -12.27 0.56 -10.64
C ILE A 782 -11.05 1.12 -11.38
N LEU A 783 -10.37 0.27 -12.17
CA LEU A 783 -9.16 0.63 -12.91
C LEU A 783 -9.42 1.44 -14.18
N LYS A 784 -10.68 1.60 -14.62
CA LYS A 784 -11.00 2.57 -15.68
C LYS A 784 -10.72 4.02 -15.23
N HIS A 785 -10.90 4.31 -13.94
CA HIS A 785 -10.60 5.62 -13.36
C HIS A 785 -9.08 5.87 -13.36
N GLU A 786 -8.63 6.90 -14.10
CA GLU A 786 -7.21 7.14 -14.40
C GLU A 786 -6.36 7.38 -13.14
N ASP A 787 -6.79 8.26 -12.23
CA ASP A 787 -6.02 8.58 -11.03
C ASP A 787 -5.91 7.38 -10.09
N THR A 788 -7.00 6.62 -9.95
CA THR A 788 -7.01 5.38 -9.15
C THR A 788 -6.07 4.34 -9.75
N ARG A 789 -6.08 4.18 -11.08
CA ARG A 789 -5.20 3.27 -11.81
C ARG A 789 -3.73 3.63 -11.62
N LYS A 790 -3.36 4.90 -11.80
CA LYS A 790 -1.97 5.39 -11.63
C LYS A 790 -1.49 5.21 -10.19
N LEU A 791 -2.29 5.60 -9.20
CA LEU A 791 -1.97 5.40 -7.78
C LEU A 791 -1.80 3.90 -7.44
N SER A 792 -2.65 3.05 -8.01
CA SER A 792 -2.59 1.59 -7.81
C SER A 792 -1.31 0.98 -8.37
N LEU A 793 -0.88 1.41 -9.56
CA LEU A 793 0.39 0.99 -10.15
C LEU A 793 1.59 1.49 -9.36
N GLU A 794 1.56 2.74 -8.94
CA GLU A 794 2.67 3.37 -8.25
C GLU A 794 2.92 2.76 -6.86
N SER A 795 1.85 2.53 -6.09
CA SER A 795 1.96 2.27 -4.64
C SER A 795 1.31 0.97 -4.16
N ILE A 796 0.50 0.28 -4.97
CA ILE A 796 -0.31 -0.86 -4.50
C ILE A 796 0.08 -2.20 -5.15
N PHE A 797 -0.06 -2.36 -6.47
CA PHE A 797 -0.10 -3.67 -7.16
C PHE A 797 1.18 -4.50 -7.22
N PHE A 798 2.34 -3.87 -7.07
CA PHE A 798 3.62 -4.60 -7.00
C PHE A 798 4.22 -4.57 -5.60
N LEU A 799 3.73 -3.68 -4.71
CA LEU A 799 4.29 -3.45 -3.38
C LEU A 799 3.43 -4.06 -2.26
N LYS A 800 2.14 -3.69 -2.18
CA LYS A 800 1.25 -4.01 -1.04
C LYS A 800 0.25 -5.12 -1.34
N VAL A 801 -0.29 -5.14 -2.55
CA VAL A 801 -1.19 -6.18 -3.05
C VAL A 801 -0.51 -6.83 -4.25
N LYS A 802 -0.61 -8.15 -4.42
CA LYS A 802 0.14 -8.86 -5.46
C LYS A 802 -0.69 -9.02 -6.74
N LEU A 803 -0.42 -8.21 -7.76
CA LEU A 803 -1.10 -8.26 -9.06
C LEU A 803 -1.18 -9.67 -9.69
N PRO A 804 -0.11 -10.51 -9.69
CA PRO A 804 -0.18 -11.84 -10.30
C PRO A 804 -1.29 -12.74 -9.74
N LEU A 805 -1.73 -12.51 -8.49
CA LEU A 805 -2.81 -13.30 -7.88
C LEU A 805 -4.18 -13.01 -8.50
N PHE A 806 -4.42 -11.82 -9.06
CA PHE A 806 -5.64 -11.53 -9.83
C PHE A 806 -5.64 -12.16 -11.22
N ILE A 807 -4.46 -12.55 -11.70
CA ILE A 807 -4.26 -13.13 -13.02
C ILE A 807 -4.21 -14.67 -12.95
N ASP A 808 -4.10 -15.24 -11.76
CA ASP A 808 -4.04 -16.69 -11.56
C ASP A 808 -5.41 -17.36 -11.62
N ILE A 809 -5.45 -18.58 -12.15
CA ILE A 809 -6.63 -19.46 -12.12
C ILE A 809 -6.22 -20.76 -11.46
N LYS A 810 -6.81 -21.04 -10.29
CA LYS A 810 -6.54 -22.25 -9.50
C LYS A 810 -7.12 -23.52 -10.17
N PRO A 811 -6.50 -24.69 -9.95
CA PRO A 811 -7.06 -25.96 -10.40
C PRO A 811 -8.29 -26.33 -9.56
N PRO A 812 -9.35 -26.91 -10.18
CA PRO A 812 -10.52 -27.41 -9.47
C PRO A 812 -10.15 -28.53 -8.49
N ASP A 813 -10.96 -28.68 -7.44
CA ASP A 813 -10.78 -29.75 -6.47
C ASP A 813 -11.11 -31.14 -7.06
N SER A 814 -10.81 -32.18 -6.29
CA SER A 814 -10.97 -33.56 -6.76
C SER A 814 -12.42 -33.93 -7.05
N ASP A 815 -13.40 -33.33 -6.35
CA ASP A 815 -14.80 -33.66 -6.52
C ASP A 815 -15.41 -32.95 -7.74
N LEU A 816 -15.02 -31.71 -8.01
CA LEU A 816 -15.36 -31.03 -9.25
C LEU A 816 -14.72 -31.71 -10.46
N LEU A 817 -13.47 -32.17 -10.32
CA LEU A 817 -12.79 -32.96 -11.36
C LEU A 817 -13.50 -34.29 -11.66
N LYS A 818 -14.09 -34.97 -10.67
CA LYS A 818 -14.93 -36.16 -10.89
C LYS A 818 -16.22 -35.84 -11.66
N GLN A 819 -16.79 -34.65 -11.49
CA GLN A 819 -17.95 -34.22 -12.28
C GLN A 819 -17.58 -33.98 -13.75
N ILE A 820 -16.33 -33.57 -14.02
CA ILE A 820 -15.82 -33.37 -15.38
C ILE A 820 -15.54 -34.72 -16.06
N ILE A 821 -14.91 -35.66 -15.34
CA ILE A 821 -14.60 -37.01 -15.84
C ILE A 821 -15.11 -38.09 -14.86
N PRO A 822 -16.22 -38.77 -15.20
CA PRO A 822 -16.78 -39.86 -14.40
C PRO A 822 -15.84 -41.06 -14.24
N ASP A 823 -16.07 -41.85 -13.19
CA ASP A 823 -15.33 -43.09 -12.91
C ASP A 823 -15.40 -44.08 -14.10
N GLY A 824 -14.32 -44.81 -14.34
CA GLY A 824 -14.25 -45.82 -15.40
C GLY A 824 -13.96 -45.30 -16.82
N TRP A 825 -13.83 -43.99 -17.02
CA TRP A 825 -13.53 -43.40 -18.34
C TRP A 825 -12.09 -43.67 -18.83
N ALA A 826 -11.14 -43.86 -17.91
CA ALA A 826 -9.69 -43.90 -18.20
C ALA A 826 -9.15 -45.25 -18.75
N LYS A 827 -10.02 -46.22 -19.06
CA LYS A 827 -9.57 -47.61 -19.34
C LYS A 827 -8.93 -47.71 -20.74
N LYS A 828 -7.60 -47.76 -20.78
CA LYS A 828 -6.68 -48.01 -21.93
C LYS A 828 -6.34 -46.82 -22.84
N LYS A 829 -5.78 -45.73 -22.30
CA LYS A 829 -5.22 -44.64 -23.14
C LYS A 829 -3.79 -44.30 -22.73
N LEU A 830 -2.83 -44.57 -23.63
CA LEU A 830 -1.39 -44.31 -23.44
C LEU A 830 -0.91 -43.05 -24.17
N ASN A 831 -1.66 -42.57 -25.17
CA ASN A 831 -1.28 -41.44 -26.01
C ASN A 831 -2.05 -40.16 -25.63
N MET A 832 -1.31 -39.06 -25.44
CA MET A 832 -1.84 -37.74 -25.07
C MET A 832 -2.76 -37.14 -26.15
N ASN A 833 -2.53 -37.43 -27.42
CA ASN A 833 -3.35 -36.90 -28.51
C ASN A 833 -4.74 -37.55 -28.56
N ASP A 834 -4.79 -38.86 -28.32
CA ASP A 834 -6.05 -39.59 -28.21
C ASP A 834 -6.82 -39.13 -26.97
N LEU A 835 -6.09 -38.88 -25.87
CA LEU A 835 -6.66 -38.32 -24.65
C LEU A 835 -7.22 -36.91 -24.88
N GLU A 836 -6.46 -36.00 -25.51
CA GLU A 836 -6.91 -34.64 -25.82
C GLU A 836 -8.12 -34.62 -26.75
N ARG A 837 -8.11 -35.44 -27.80
CA ARG A 837 -9.24 -35.59 -28.73
C ARG A 837 -10.50 -36.04 -28.00
N ASP A 838 -10.39 -37.06 -27.16
CA ASP A 838 -11.53 -37.63 -26.45
C ASP A 838 -12.05 -36.69 -25.36
N LEU A 839 -11.16 -35.99 -24.65
CA LEU A 839 -11.55 -34.95 -23.69
C LEU A 839 -12.28 -33.80 -24.38
N SER A 840 -11.83 -33.38 -25.56
CA SER A 840 -12.49 -32.33 -26.35
C SER A 840 -13.90 -32.73 -26.81
N CYS A 841 -14.20 -34.04 -26.92
CA CYS A 841 -15.54 -34.51 -27.27
C CYS A 841 -16.55 -34.34 -26.11
N LEU A 842 -16.08 -34.35 -24.85
CA LEU A 842 -16.94 -34.19 -23.67
C LEU A 842 -17.54 -32.78 -23.60
N SER A 843 -18.88 -32.70 -23.47
CA SER A 843 -19.60 -31.42 -23.39
C SER A 843 -19.19 -30.59 -22.16
N THR A 844 -18.96 -31.25 -21.01
CA THR A 844 -18.51 -30.60 -19.77
C THR A 844 -17.13 -29.96 -19.94
N CYS A 845 -16.21 -30.64 -20.64
CA CYS A 845 -14.87 -30.10 -20.93
C CYS A 845 -14.95 -28.90 -21.89
N ARG A 846 -15.81 -28.96 -22.92
CA ARG A 846 -16.03 -27.81 -23.82
C ARG A 846 -16.55 -26.58 -23.08
N LYS A 847 -17.59 -26.77 -22.26
CA LYS A 847 -18.15 -25.68 -21.45
C LYS A 847 -17.12 -25.06 -20.52
N LEU A 848 -16.37 -25.89 -19.78
CA LEU A 848 -15.33 -25.40 -18.88
C LEU A 848 -14.22 -24.64 -19.63
N LYS A 849 -13.83 -25.08 -20.83
CA LYS A 849 -12.87 -24.36 -21.68
C LYS A 849 -13.39 -22.97 -22.08
N ASP A 850 -14.66 -22.87 -22.45
CA ASP A 850 -15.28 -21.59 -22.83
C ASP A 850 -15.38 -20.64 -21.62
N ASP A 851 -15.78 -21.16 -20.45
CA ASP A 851 -15.86 -20.40 -19.20
C ASP A 851 -14.48 -19.90 -18.74
N LEU A 852 -13.44 -20.74 -18.85
CA LEU A 852 -12.05 -20.32 -18.61
C LEU A 852 -11.63 -19.20 -19.54
N LYS A 853 -11.87 -19.34 -20.86
CA LYS A 853 -11.51 -18.33 -21.85
C LYS A 853 -12.19 -16.99 -21.57
N SER A 854 -13.46 -17.01 -21.14
CA SER A 854 -14.19 -15.82 -20.71
C SER A 854 -13.47 -15.11 -19.55
N LEU A 855 -13.04 -15.86 -18.53
CA LEU A 855 -12.29 -15.31 -17.39
C LEU A 855 -10.93 -14.75 -17.82
N GLU A 856 -10.19 -15.46 -18.68
CA GLU A 856 -8.89 -15.02 -19.21
C GLU A 856 -9.00 -13.71 -20.00
N ASN A 857 -10.07 -13.52 -20.77
CA ASN A 857 -10.30 -12.29 -21.51
C ASN A 857 -10.43 -11.08 -20.56
N ILE A 858 -11.15 -11.21 -19.44
CA ILE A 858 -11.28 -10.12 -18.46
C ILE A 858 -9.90 -9.77 -17.87
N GLN A 859 -9.07 -10.78 -17.54
CA GLN A 859 -7.71 -10.56 -17.04
C GLN A 859 -6.83 -9.83 -18.07
N ILE A 860 -6.95 -10.17 -19.35
CA ILE A 860 -6.24 -9.49 -20.44
C ILE A 860 -6.69 -8.02 -20.55
N GLU A 861 -7.99 -7.74 -20.47
CA GLU A 861 -8.51 -6.36 -20.52
C GLU A 861 -8.05 -5.51 -19.32
N ILE A 862 -7.94 -6.10 -18.12
CA ILE A 862 -7.33 -5.45 -16.97
C ILE A 862 -5.88 -5.06 -17.25
N LEU A 863 -5.08 -6.00 -17.79
CA LEU A 863 -3.67 -5.71 -18.11
C LEU A 863 -3.52 -4.69 -19.23
N LYS A 864 -4.43 -4.68 -20.23
CA LYS A 864 -4.50 -3.61 -21.24
C LYS A 864 -4.73 -2.25 -20.59
N LEU A 865 -5.68 -2.12 -19.67
CA LEU A 865 -5.87 -0.86 -18.93
C LEU A 865 -4.59 -0.42 -18.21
N LEU A 866 -3.90 -1.34 -17.53
CA LEU A 866 -2.66 -1.03 -16.80
C LEU A 866 -1.49 -0.63 -17.72
N LEU A 867 -1.49 -1.10 -18.97
CA LEU A 867 -0.47 -0.80 -19.99
C LEU A 867 -0.95 0.21 -21.05
N THR A 868 -2.04 0.92 -20.79
CA THR A 868 -2.66 1.80 -21.78
C THR A 868 -1.71 2.95 -22.20
N PRO A 869 -1.61 3.24 -23.52
CA PRO A 869 -0.91 4.43 -24.01
C PRO A 869 -1.80 5.69 -24.00
N SER A 870 -3.09 5.55 -23.74
CA SER A 870 -4.11 6.59 -23.95
C SER A 870 -4.35 7.51 -22.75
N ASP A 871 -3.45 7.52 -21.76
CA ASP A 871 -3.56 8.44 -20.63
C ASP A 871 -3.43 9.90 -21.09
N VAL A 872 -4.09 10.83 -20.39
CA VAL A 872 -3.99 12.25 -20.71
C VAL A 872 -2.56 12.73 -20.44
N LEU A 873 -1.85 13.16 -21.50
CA LEU A 873 -0.42 13.54 -21.47
C LEU A 873 -0.08 14.72 -20.54
N GLN A 874 -1.09 15.42 -20.02
CA GLN A 874 -0.93 16.55 -19.09
C GLN A 874 -0.45 16.11 -17.68
N HIS A 875 -0.56 14.82 -17.32
CA HIS A 875 -0.20 14.32 -15.99
C HIS A 875 0.79 13.13 -16.04
N PRO A 876 2.09 13.36 -16.29
CA PRO A 876 3.12 12.33 -16.22
C PRO A 876 3.45 11.94 -14.76
N PRO A 877 3.80 10.66 -14.49
CA PRO A 877 4.02 9.57 -15.46
C PRO A 877 2.74 8.86 -15.94
N SER A 878 2.80 8.25 -17.14
CA SER A 878 1.71 7.43 -17.69
C SER A 878 1.61 6.06 -17.01
N SER A 879 0.44 5.42 -17.07
CA SER A 879 0.13 4.08 -16.57
C SER A 879 1.11 3.05 -17.15
N LYS A 880 1.33 3.10 -18.47
CA LYS A 880 2.33 2.25 -19.15
C LYS A 880 3.74 2.39 -18.56
N PHE A 881 4.19 3.62 -18.33
CA PHE A 881 5.51 3.86 -17.74
C PHE A 881 5.58 3.32 -16.30
N LEU A 882 4.56 3.57 -15.49
CA LEU A 882 4.47 3.07 -14.12
C LEU A 882 4.47 1.54 -14.08
N PHE A 883 3.66 0.89 -14.93
CA PHE A 883 3.59 -0.57 -14.99
C PHE A 883 4.96 -1.17 -15.32
N ILE A 884 5.61 -0.72 -16.41
CA ILE A 884 6.89 -1.32 -16.84
C ILE A 884 7.97 -1.11 -15.77
N THR A 885 8.02 0.08 -15.16
CA THR A 885 8.96 0.39 -14.08
C THR A 885 8.76 -0.55 -12.88
N LYS A 886 7.52 -0.77 -12.46
CA LYS A 886 7.20 -1.62 -11.31
C LYS A 886 7.32 -3.11 -11.62
N PHE A 887 7.01 -3.52 -12.85
CA PHE A 887 7.22 -4.88 -13.33
C PHE A 887 8.70 -5.27 -13.31
N ARG A 888 9.61 -4.36 -13.66
CA ARG A 888 11.06 -4.60 -13.51
C ARG A 888 11.50 -4.83 -12.07
N LEU A 889 11.00 -4.02 -11.13
CA LEU A 889 11.27 -4.22 -9.71
C LEU A 889 10.74 -5.57 -9.24
N PHE A 890 9.56 -5.96 -9.70
CA PHE A 890 9.01 -7.28 -9.45
C PHE A 890 9.91 -8.42 -9.96
N LEU A 891 10.45 -8.31 -11.18
CA LEU A 891 11.38 -9.30 -11.73
C LEU A 891 12.65 -9.38 -10.88
N LYS A 892 13.21 -8.24 -10.46
CA LYS A 892 14.38 -8.17 -9.57
C LYS A 892 14.16 -8.94 -8.27
N GLU A 893 13.03 -8.69 -7.62
CA GLU A 893 12.68 -9.33 -6.34
C GLU A 893 12.54 -10.86 -6.48
N ASN A 894 11.99 -11.34 -7.60
CA ASN A 894 11.74 -12.76 -7.85
C ASN A 894 12.94 -13.52 -8.47
N LEU A 895 13.97 -12.80 -8.92
CA LEU A 895 15.23 -13.40 -9.39
C LEU A 895 16.25 -13.57 -8.26
N SER A 896 16.11 -12.81 -7.17
CA SER A 896 16.84 -13.10 -5.95
C SER A 896 16.35 -14.42 -5.36
N ASP A 897 17.24 -15.36 -5.00
CA ASP A 897 16.91 -16.66 -4.36
C ASP A 897 16.26 -16.54 -2.96
N SER A 898 15.67 -15.38 -2.65
CA SER A 898 14.94 -15.13 -1.43
C SER A 898 13.62 -15.92 -1.42
N PRO A 899 13.43 -16.86 -0.48
CA PRO A 899 12.18 -17.61 -0.36
C PRO A 899 10.97 -16.73 0.00
N LEU A 900 11.20 -15.48 0.43
CA LEU A 900 10.16 -14.53 0.84
C LEU A 900 9.36 -13.94 -0.34
N HIS A 901 9.91 -13.96 -1.57
CA HIS A 901 9.33 -13.26 -2.72
C HIS A 901 8.82 -14.17 -3.83
N ASN A 902 9.16 -15.46 -3.81
CA ASN A 902 8.87 -16.36 -4.93
C ASN A 902 7.39 -16.78 -4.98
N PHE A 903 6.75 -16.46 -6.12
CA PHE A 903 5.44 -16.99 -6.48
C PHE A 903 5.52 -18.47 -6.87
N GLN A 904 4.41 -19.19 -6.71
CA GLN A 904 4.31 -20.52 -7.28
C GLN A 904 4.47 -20.45 -8.81
N PRO A 905 5.23 -21.37 -9.43
CA PRO A 905 5.46 -21.40 -10.88
C PRO A 905 4.19 -21.27 -11.74
N GLY A 906 3.07 -21.85 -11.30
CA GLY A 906 1.78 -21.78 -12.00
C GLY A 906 1.19 -20.36 -12.11
N ILE A 907 1.33 -19.55 -11.05
CA ILE A 907 0.89 -18.15 -11.02
C ILE A 907 1.69 -17.32 -12.02
N ILE A 908 3.02 -17.51 -12.02
CA ILE A 908 3.93 -16.82 -12.95
C ILE A 908 3.61 -17.19 -14.40
N ARG A 909 3.35 -18.48 -14.68
CA ARG A 909 2.91 -18.95 -16.00
C ARG A 909 1.61 -18.27 -16.43
N ASN A 910 0.62 -18.18 -15.55
CA ASN A 910 -0.63 -17.49 -15.88
C ASN A 910 -0.38 -16.02 -16.23
N PHE A 911 0.34 -15.30 -15.37
CA PHE A 911 0.68 -13.89 -15.60
C PHE A 911 1.44 -13.68 -16.91
N PHE A 912 2.42 -14.54 -17.22
CA PHE A 912 3.20 -14.52 -18.46
C PHE A 912 2.30 -14.57 -19.70
N HIS A 913 1.39 -15.54 -19.80
CA HIS A 913 0.57 -15.69 -21.00
C HIS A 913 -0.35 -14.50 -21.24
N ARG A 914 -1.00 -13.97 -20.18
CA ARG A 914 -1.91 -12.82 -20.34
C ARG A 914 -1.12 -11.58 -20.75
N LEU A 915 0.06 -11.39 -20.18
CA LEU A 915 0.93 -10.26 -20.51
C LEU A 915 1.51 -10.37 -21.92
N LEU A 916 1.81 -11.58 -22.41
CA LEU A 916 2.22 -11.82 -23.80
C LEU A 916 1.12 -11.44 -24.80
N HIS A 917 -0.15 -11.82 -24.54
CA HIS A 917 -1.28 -11.40 -25.38
C HIS A 917 -1.46 -9.88 -25.40
N VAL A 918 -1.21 -9.20 -24.28
CA VAL A 918 -1.27 -7.72 -24.20
C VAL A 918 -0.13 -7.09 -25.00
N LEU A 919 1.08 -7.66 -24.92
CA LEU A 919 2.20 -7.24 -25.74
C LEU A 919 1.92 -7.42 -27.23
N GLU A 920 1.42 -8.58 -27.66
CA GLU A 920 1.04 -8.86 -29.05
C GLU A 920 0.00 -7.86 -29.55
N TYR A 921 -1.03 -7.56 -28.74
CA TYR A 921 -2.06 -6.57 -29.08
C TYR A 921 -1.46 -5.18 -29.34
N TYR A 922 -0.66 -4.64 -28.40
CA TYR A 922 -0.07 -3.31 -28.57
C TYR A 922 1.04 -3.26 -29.63
N TRP A 923 1.74 -4.37 -29.86
CA TRP A 923 2.73 -4.49 -30.92
C TRP A 923 2.07 -4.35 -32.30
N ASN A 924 1.00 -5.12 -32.53
CA ASN A 924 0.26 -5.07 -33.79
C ASN A 924 -0.37 -3.68 -34.01
N GLN A 925 -0.99 -3.09 -32.98
CA GLN A 925 -1.55 -1.72 -33.09
C GLN A 925 -0.49 -0.67 -33.44
N TYR A 926 0.69 -0.74 -32.81
CA TYR A 926 1.77 0.21 -33.09
C TYR A 926 2.27 0.12 -34.53
N HIS A 927 2.42 -1.10 -35.06
CA HIS A 927 2.88 -1.32 -36.43
C HIS A 927 1.81 -1.05 -37.48
N GLU A 928 0.53 -1.26 -37.17
CA GLU A 928 -0.59 -0.83 -38.03
C GLU A 928 -0.59 0.70 -38.23
N ILE A 929 -0.48 1.47 -37.14
CA ILE A 929 -0.44 2.95 -37.19
C ILE A 929 0.76 3.43 -37.99
N LYS A 930 1.96 2.88 -37.73
CA LYS A 930 3.17 3.27 -38.48
C LYS A 930 3.13 2.92 -39.96
N SER A 931 2.57 1.77 -40.31
CA SER A 931 2.42 1.37 -41.72
C SER A 931 1.52 2.33 -42.51
N PHE A 932 0.56 2.97 -41.83
CA PHE A 932 -0.31 3.99 -42.40
C PHE A 932 0.42 5.32 -42.62
N ASP A 933 1.30 5.73 -41.69
CA ASP A 933 2.02 7.01 -41.74
C ASP A 933 3.21 7.02 -42.73
N GLU A 934 3.90 5.88 -42.94
CA GLU A 934 5.17 5.82 -43.70
C GLU A 934 5.06 5.26 -45.13
N GLY A 935 3.87 4.86 -45.60
CA GLY A 935 3.62 4.53 -47.01
C GLY A 935 4.42 3.35 -47.61
N HIS A 936 5.07 2.52 -46.78
CA HIS A 936 5.87 1.37 -47.20
C HIS A 936 5.31 0.04 -46.69
N GLU A 937 5.39 -0.99 -47.54
CA GLU A 937 4.94 -2.36 -47.31
C GLU A 937 5.72 -3.07 -46.18
N SER A 938 4.98 -3.91 -45.44
CA SER A 938 5.35 -4.82 -44.34
C SER A 938 5.35 -4.23 -42.92
N SER A 939 4.18 -4.28 -42.27
CA SER A 939 4.12 -4.31 -40.81
C SER A 939 4.90 -5.54 -40.32
N LEU A 940 5.90 -5.33 -39.45
CA LEU A 940 6.60 -6.44 -38.81
C LEU A 940 5.61 -7.16 -37.89
N PRO A 941 5.22 -8.42 -38.20
CA PRO A 941 4.33 -9.17 -37.34
C PRO A 941 5.01 -9.44 -35.98
N PHE A 942 4.22 -9.62 -34.93
CA PHE A 942 4.76 -9.82 -33.59
C PHE A 942 5.69 -11.04 -33.48
N ASP A 943 5.49 -12.09 -34.29
CA ASP A 943 6.37 -13.26 -34.32
C ASP A 943 7.74 -13.01 -34.99
N ALA A 944 7.93 -11.84 -35.60
CA ALA A 944 9.21 -11.32 -36.06
C ALA A 944 9.84 -10.29 -35.10
N ALA A 945 9.23 -10.04 -33.93
CA ALA A 945 9.78 -9.14 -32.91
C ALA A 945 11.12 -9.66 -32.36
N TYR A 946 12.01 -8.75 -31.98
CA TYR A 946 13.30 -9.11 -31.40
C TYR A 946 13.79 -8.05 -30.41
N VAL A 947 14.71 -8.43 -29.52
CA VAL A 947 15.40 -7.52 -28.62
C VAL A 947 16.73 -7.09 -29.26
N PRO A 948 16.95 -5.79 -29.55
CA PRO A 948 18.19 -5.32 -30.16
C PRO A 948 19.40 -5.55 -29.25
N SER A 949 20.53 -5.98 -29.82
CA SER A 949 21.73 -6.35 -29.06
C SER A 949 22.30 -5.21 -28.21
N GLN A 950 22.03 -3.95 -28.59
CA GLN A 950 22.44 -2.77 -27.83
C GLN A 950 21.79 -2.71 -26.43
N LYS A 951 20.58 -3.28 -26.26
CA LYS A 951 19.87 -3.33 -24.97
C LYS A 951 20.60 -4.17 -23.92
N PHE A 952 21.41 -5.14 -24.34
CA PHE A 952 22.20 -5.96 -23.41
C PHE A 952 23.38 -5.21 -22.76
N ILE A 953 23.67 -3.98 -23.23
CA ILE A 953 24.89 -3.21 -22.92
C ILE A 953 24.57 -1.80 -22.39
N ASP A 954 23.36 -1.30 -22.65
CA ASP A 954 22.96 0.09 -22.37
C ASP A 954 22.72 0.37 -20.87
N ASN A 955 22.83 -0.67 -20.02
CA ASN A 955 22.55 -0.63 -18.58
C ASN A 955 21.15 -0.07 -18.24
N ASN A 956 20.24 0.05 -19.22
CA ASN A 956 18.86 0.45 -18.98
C ASN A 956 18.05 -0.72 -18.40
N PHE A 957 18.54 -1.95 -18.62
CA PHE A 957 18.01 -3.17 -18.06
C PHE A 957 19.10 -3.89 -17.25
N ASP A 958 18.90 -3.96 -15.92
CA ASP A 958 19.76 -4.73 -15.03
C ASP A 958 19.37 -6.20 -15.08
N TYR A 959 20.27 -7.04 -15.58
CA TYR A 959 20.09 -8.49 -15.59
C TYR A 959 20.54 -9.14 -14.26
N PHE A 960 20.64 -8.38 -13.17
CA PHE A 960 20.77 -8.86 -11.79
C PHE A 960 21.90 -9.86 -11.55
N ASN A 961 23.06 -9.62 -12.17
CA ASN A 961 24.25 -10.50 -12.16
C ASN A 961 24.09 -11.86 -12.87
N LEU A 962 23.05 -12.06 -13.69
CA LEU A 962 22.96 -13.23 -14.58
C LEU A 962 24.20 -13.31 -15.48
N GLN A 963 24.70 -14.52 -15.71
CA GLN A 963 25.83 -14.73 -16.61
C GLN A 963 25.47 -14.35 -18.05
N ARG A 964 26.47 -13.87 -18.79
CA ARG A 964 26.36 -13.66 -20.23
C ARG A 964 26.99 -14.83 -20.96
N LEU A 965 26.65 -15.00 -22.24
CA LEU A 965 27.25 -16.06 -23.06
C LEU A 965 28.79 -16.01 -23.03
N GLY A 966 29.38 -14.82 -23.04
CA GLY A 966 30.83 -14.62 -22.94
C GLY A 966 31.40 -14.55 -21.51
N GLY A 967 30.63 -14.90 -20.49
CA GLY A 967 31.05 -14.89 -19.09
C GLY A 967 30.59 -13.65 -18.29
N VAL A 968 31.45 -13.16 -17.39
CA VAL A 968 31.07 -12.10 -16.44
C VAL A 968 31.02 -10.74 -17.13
N GLN A 969 29.94 -9.97 -16.91
CA GLN A 969 29.73 -8.65 -17.55
C GLN A 969 30.92 -7.69 -17.39
N SER A 970 31.54 -7.62 -16.21
CA SER A 970 32.69 -6.75 -15.96
C SER A 970 33.94 -7.12 -16.77
N HIS A 971 34.10 -8.40 -17.11
CA HIS A 971 35.16 -8.87 -18.00
C HIS A 971 34.89 -8.44 -19.44
N LEU A 972 33.67 -8.67 -19.92
CA LEU A 972 33.23 -8.31 -21.27
C LEU A 972 33.32 -6.80 -21.52
N GLU A 973 32.90 -5.96 -20.55
CA GLU A 973 32.99 -4.50 -20.66
C GLU A 973 34.45 -4.02 -20.78
N LYS A 974 35.40 -4.75 -20.17
CA LYS A 974 36.83 -4.45 -20.25
C LYS A 974 37.43 -4.91 -21.57
N GLU A 975 37.13 -6.14 -21.98
CA GLU A 975 37.65 -6.77 -23.19
C GLU A 975 37.14 -6.07 -24.47
N TYR A 976 35.84 -5.79 -24.54
CA TYR A 976 35.18 -5.20 -25.70
C TYR A 976 34.87 -3.70 -25.54
N SER A 977 35.68 -2.98 -24.76
CA SER A 977 35.43 -1.58 -24.38
C SER A 977 35.23 -0.63 -25.58
N ALA A 978 35.87 -0.88 -26.72
CA ALA A 978 35.70 -0.10 -27.94
C ALA A 978 34.33 -0.33 -28.61
N ASP A 979 33.89 -1.59 -28.68
CA ASP A 979 32.58 -1.97 -29.23
C ASP A 979 31.44 -1.50 -28.33
N VAL A 980 31.62 -1.57 -27.00
CA VAL A 980 30.68 -1.02 -26.00
C VAL A 980 30.50 0.49 -26.17
N LYS A 981 31.61 1.25 -26.33
CA LYS A 981 31.55 2.69 -26.59
C LYS A 981 30.84 3.01 -27.90
N ARG A 982 31.12 2.23 -28.96
CA ARG A 982 30.46 2.38 -30.26
C ARG A 982 28.96 2.08 -30.16
N ALA A 983 28.56 0.99 -29.51
CA ALA A 983 27.17 0.61 -29.31
C ALA A 983 26.40 1.66 -28.49
N ARG A 984 26.99 2.19 -27.41
CA ARG A 984 26.40 3.27 -26.61
C ARG A 984 26.27 4.58 -27.40
N SER A 985 27.23 4.89 -28.28
CA SER A 985 27.17 6.05 -29.18
C SER A 985 26.14 5.89 -30.30
N LEU A 986 25.96 4.67 -30.82
CA LEU A 986 24.93 4.32 -31.81
C LEU A 986 23.52 4.33 -31.20
N GLY A 987 23.38 3.92 -29.93
CA GLY A 987 22.14 4.07 -29.15
C GLY A 987 21.75 5.53 -28.89
N THR A 988 22.69 6.48 -29.05
CA THR A 988 22.39 7.92 -29.12
C THR A 988 22.24 8.45 -30.55
N SER A 989 22.85 7.83 -31.57
CA SER A 989 22.88 8.34 -32.95
C SER A 989 21.91 7.67 -33.94
N PHE A 990 21.31 6.52 -33.62
CA PHE A 990 20.24 5.95 -34.47
C PHE A 990 18.96 6.81 -34.41
N LEU A 991 18.81 7.60 -33.34
CA LEU A 991 17.75 8.61 -33.18
C LEU A 991 18.01 9.92 -33.92
N SER A 992 19.25 10.21 -34.35
CA SER A 992 19.58 11.49 -35.01
C SER A 992 19.69 11.39 -36.54
N ARG A 993 19.59 10.18 -37.11
CA ARG A 993 19.75 9.96 -38.57
C ARG A 993 18.45 9.79 -39.34
N ALA A 994 17.29 9.77 -38.67
CA ALA A 994 15.99 9.82 -39.32
C ALA A 994 15.41 11.24 -39.44
N PHE A 995 16.00 12.24 -38.78
CA PHE A 995 15.60 13.64 -38.94
C PHE A 995 16.81 14.56 -38.83
N SER A 996 17.41 14.87 -39.99
CA SER A 996 18.22 16.05 -40.16
C SER A 996 17.58 16.92 -41.23
N ASP A 997 16.90 17.99 -40.80
CA ASP A 997 17.04 19.27 -41.49
C ASP A 997 16.81 20.45 -40.52
N GLN A 998 17.88 21.23 -40.36
CA GLN A 998 17.98 22.66 -39.98
C GLN A 998 17.21 23.13 -38.72
N SER A 999 17.85 23.58 -37.65
CA SER A 999 18.66 24.80 -37.64
C SER A 999 19.24 25.11 -36.24
N SER A 1000 20.42 25.75 -36.28
CA SER A 1000 21.03 26.68 -35.32
C SER A 1000 21.18 26.33 -33.83
N ARG A 1001 22.46 26.10 -33.49
CA ARG A 1001 23.22 26.55 -32.30
C ARG A 1001 22.57 27.69 -31.49
N HIS A 1002 22.52 27.52 -30.16
CA HIS A 1002 23.01 28.51 -29.18
C HIS A 1002 23.31 27.86 -27.82
N ASP A 1003 24.32 28.40 -27.14
CA ASP A 1003 24.94 27.97 -25.88
C ASP A 1003 24.10 28.26 -24.62
N ASP A 1004 24.50 27.57 -23.55
CA ASP A 1004 24.52 27.94 -22.12
C ASP A 1004 23.31 27.72 -21.17
N MET A 1005 23.61 26.92 -20.13
CA MET A 1005 23.37 27.14 -18.69
C MET A 1005 21.99 27.67 -18.24
N SER A 1006 21.07 26.75 -18.00
CA SER A 1006 20.12 26.76 -16.87
C SER A 1006 19.24 25.52 -16.95
N ASP A 1007 19.16 24.71 -15.89
CA ASP A 1007 17.93 23.99 -15.46
C ASP A 1007 18.24 23.06 -14.27
N LEU A 1008 18.03 23.61 -13.07
CA LEU A 1008 17.99 22.89 -11.79
C LEU A 1008 16.63 23.16 -11.13
N VAL A 1009 15.56 22.69 -11.76
CA VAL A 1009 14.22 22.62 -11.17
C VAL A 1009 13.57 21.34 -11.66
N ASN A 1010 13.54 20.30 -10.82
CA ASN A 1010 12.39 19.40 -10.60
C ASN A 1010 12.81 18.14 -9.80
N GLY A 1011 12.17 17.96 -8.65
CA GLY A 1011 12.36 16.82 -7.74
C GLY A 1011 11.81 15.49 -8.23
N ARG A 1012 11.61 15.30 -9.54
CA ARG A 1012 11.17 14.02 -10.14
C ARG A 1012 12.32 13.10 -10.53
N ASP A 1013 13.56 13.60 -10.59
CA ASP A 1013 14.71 12.84 -11.09
C ASP A 1013 15.57 12.12 -10.03
N ARG A 1014 15.31 12.28 -8.73
CA ARG A 1014 16.16 11.63 -7.71
C ARG A 1014 15.94 10.11 -7.57
N TYR A 1015 14.78 9.59 -7.97
CA TYR A 1015 14.58 8.13 -8.07
C TYR A 1015 15.29 7.51 -9.29
N ARG A 1016 15.65 8.30 -10.32
CA ARG A 1016 16.49 7.82 -11.44
C ARG A 1016 17.95 7.65 -11.01
N HIS A 1017 18.45 8.53 -10.14
CA HIS A 1017 19.87 8.57 -9.80
C HIS A 1017 20.34 7.57 -8.73
N GLN A 1018 19.45 7.09 -7.85
CA GLN A 1018 19.81 6.08 -6.83
C GLN A 1018 19.93 4.65 -7.37
N LEU A 1019 19.47 4.40 -8.60
CA LEU A 1019 19.42 3.07 -9.21
C LEU A 1019 20.42 2.87 -10.36
N GLY A 1020 21.24 3.87 -10.70
CA GLY A 1020 22.19 3.77 -11.82
C GLY A 1020 21.55 3.74 -13.22
N TYR A 1021 20.28 4.12 -13.35
CA TYR A 1021 19.54 4.03 -14.62
C TYR A 1021 19.37 5.39 -15.30
N ASN A 1022 19.90 5.51 -16.53
CA ASN A 1022 19.62 6.62 -17.45
C ASN A 1022 18.33 6.34 -18.24
N LEU A 1023 17.17 6.41 -17.58
CA LEU A 1023 15.89 6.39 -18.29
C LEU A 1023 15.72 7.71 -19.07
N LYS A 1024 16.01 7.70 -20.37
CA LYS A 1024 15.65 8.80 -21.28
C LYS A 1024 14.12 8.99 -21.25
N SER A 1025 13.71 10.27 -21.24
CA SER A 1025 12.39 10.87 -21.51
C SER A 1025 11.11 10.09 -21.12
N PRO A 1026 10.14 10.72 -20.42
CA PRO A 1026 8.76 10.21 -20.26
C PRO A 1026 8.04 9.84 -21.58
N ASN A 1027 8.61 10.21 -22.72
CA ASN A 1027 8.08 10.02 -24.07
C ASN A 1027 8.87 8.99 -24.89
N ALA A 1028 9.40 7.93 -24.28
CA ALA A 1028 10.05 6.84 -25.04
C ALA A 1028 9.12 6.36 -26.18
N THR A 1029 9.66 6.34 -27.41
CA THR A 1029 8.92 5.97 -28.62
C THR A 1029 8.25 4.60 -28.43
N GLY A 1030 7.02 4.42 -28.91
CA GLY A 1030 6.20 3.24 -28.65
C GLY A 1030 6.91 1.88 -28.81
N SER A 1031 7.84 1.75 -29.77
CA SER A 1031 8.65 0.54 -30.00
C SER A 1031 9.62 0.18 -28.87
N GLU A 1032 10.29 1.15 -28.24
CA GLU A 1032 11.32 0.89 -27.23
C GLU A 1032 10.71 0.25 -25.97
N SER A 1033 9.58 0.79 -25.52
CA SER A 1033 8.84 0.29 -24.36
C SER A 1033 8.21 -1.09 -24.57
N LEU A 1034 7.82 -1.44 -25.80
CA LEU A 1034 7.30 -2.78 -26.14
C LEU A 1034 8.43 -3.81 -26.20
N THR A 1035 9.58 -3.43 -26.73
CA THR A 1035 10.80 -4.26 -26.73
C THR A 1035 11.26 -4.57 -25.31
N GLU A 1036 11.16 -3.58 -24.42
CA GLU A 1036 11.46 -3.71 -23.00
C GLU A 1036 10.48 -4.65 -22.27
N LEU A 1037 9.20 -4.63 -22.65
CA LEU A 1037 8.22 -5.58 -22.14
C LEU A 1037 8.49 -7.02 -22.65
N LEU A 1038 8.95 -7.18 -23.90
CA LEU A 1038 9.37 -8.47 -24.46
C LEU A 1038 10.54 -9.08 -23.68
N ASP A 1039 11.59 -8.28 -23.41
CA ASP A 1039 12.73 -8.69 -22.58
C ASP A 1039 12.30 -9.05 -21.14
N GLY A 1040 11.40 -8.25 -20.55
CA GLY A 1040 10.80 -8.57 -19.25
C GLY A 1040 10.00 -9.88 -19.24
N LEU A 1041 9.29 -10.23 -20.32
CA LEU A 1041 8.58 -11.50 -20.46
C LEU A 1041 9.54 -12.70 -20.58
N ILE A 1042 10.68 -12.51 -21.24
CA ILE A 1042 11.76 -13.50 -21.32
C ILE A 1042 12.33 -13.78 -19.92
N LEU A 1043 12.57 -12.75 -19.12
CA LEU A 1043 12.95 -12.93 -17.71
C LEU A 1043 11.84 -13.60 -16.90
N LEU A 1044 10.58 -13.21 -17.08
CA LEU A 1044 9.46 -13.82 -16.37
C LEU A 1044 9.34 -15.32 -16.68
N TYR A 1045 9.65 -15.71 -17.92
CA TYR A 1045 9.74 -17.11 -18.34
C TYR A 1045 10.79 -17.88 -17.53
N HIS A 1046 11.99 -17.31 -17.38
CA HIS A 1046 13.05 -17.85 -16.54
C HIS A 1046 12.68 -17.89 -15.05
N VAL A 1047 11.98 -16.87 -14.51
CA VAL A 1047 11.60 -16.84 -13.09
C VAL A 1047 10.80 -18.08 -12.68
N GLY A 1048 9.80 -18.49 -13.46
CA GLY A 1048 8.90 -19.58 -13.04
C GLY A 1048 8.18 -20.37 -14.12
N VAL A 1049 8.08 -19.90 -15.37
CA VAL A 1049 7.23 -20.56 -16.38
C VAL A 1049 7.77 -21.94 -16.76
N HIS A 1050 9.07 -22.04 -17.09
CA HIS A 1050 9.70 -23.32 -17.43
C HIS A 1050 9.64 -24.33 -16.28
N LYS A 1051 9.85 -23.88 -15.04
CA LYS A 1051 9.78 -24.71 -13.82
C LYS A 1051 8.41 -25.35 -13.67
N HIS A 1052 7.34 -24.60 -14.01
CA HIS A 1052 5.99 -25.15 -13.99
C HIS A 1052 5.83 -26.24 -15.05
N TYR A 1053 6.25 -26.00 -16.29
CA TYR A 1053 6.12 -26.99 -17.36
C TYR A 1053 6.87 -28.29 -17.06
N LEU A 1054 8.08 -28.23 -16.51
CA LEU A 1054 8.82 -29.41 -16.07
C LEU A 1054 8.05 -30.20 -15.00
N LYS A 1055 7.49 -29.52 -14.00
CA LYS A 1055 6.71 -30.15 -12.94
C LYS A 1055 5.43 -30.82 -13.45
N VAL A 1056 4.76 -30.21 -14.43
CA VAL A 1056 3.58 -30.83 -15.00
C VAL A 1056 4.00 -32.10 -15.78
N ALA A 1057 5.21 -32.15 -16.37
CA ALA A 1057 5.66 -33.26 -17.21
C ALA A 1057 5.71 -34.57 -16.41
N GLU A 1058 6.15 -34.48 -15.15
CA GLU A 1058 6.17 -35.57 -14.17
C GLU A 1058 4.79 -36.23 -13.98
N VAL A 1059 3.69 -35.49 -14.17
CA VAL A 1059 2.31 -36.02 -14.05
C VAL A 1059 2.00 -37.02 -15.17
N ILE A 1060 2.49 -36.76 -16.38
CA ILE A 1060 2.31 -37.67 -17.52
C ILE A 1060 3.19 -38.89 -17.37
N ASP A 1061 4.44 -38.71 -16.97
CA ASP A 1061 5.36 -39.82 -16.73
C ASP A 1061 4.81 -40.75 -15.63
N SER A 1062 4.28 -40.18 -14.54
CA SER A 1062 3.57 -40.95 -13.51
C SER A 1062 2.37 -41.72 -14.08
N LEU A 1063 1.57 -41.11 -14.96
CA LEU A 1063 0.43 -41.79 -15.59
C LEU A 1063 0.91 -42.98 -16.46
N ARG A 1064 2.00 -42.81 -17.21
CA ARG A 1064 2.58 -43.88 -18.03
C ARG A 1064 3.06 -45.04 -17.15
N GLU A 1065 3.82 -44.76 -16.09
CA GLU A 1065 4.31 -45.76 -15.15
C GLU A 1065 3.16 -46.55 -14.47
N TYR A 1066 2.09 -45.87 -14.07
CA TYR A 1066 0.93 -46.55 -13.48
C TYR A 1066 0.14 -47.39 -14.49
N ASN A 1067 0.02 -46.95 -15.74
CA ASN A 1067 -0.60 -47.76 -16.79
C ASN A 1067 0.22 -48.99 -17.16
N GLU A 1068 1.56 -48.88 -17.20
CA GLU A 1068 2.46 -50.02 -17.38
C GLU A 1068 2.33 -51.01 -16.20
N SER A 1069 2.29 -50.49 -14.98
CA SER A 1069 2.07 -51.29 -13.76
C SER A 1069 0.72 -52.01 -13.76
N LEU A 1070 -0.35 -51.35 -14.23
CA LEU A 1070 -1.66 -51.97 -14.40
C LEU A 1070 -1.64 -53.10 -15.44
N THR A 1071 -0.92 -52.89 -16.54
CA THR A 1071 -0.76 -53.91 -17.59
C THR A 1071 0.01 -55.12 -17.07
N ASP A 1072 1.08 -54.89 -16.30
CA ASP A 1072 1.84 -55.96 -15.63
C ASP A 1072 1.00 -56.72 -14.60
N ILE A 1073 0.19 -56.03 -13.80
CA ILE A 1073 -0.73 -56.66 -12.85
C ILE A 1073 -1.79 -57.49 -13.57
N ASP A 1074 -2.36 -57.00 -14.68
CA ASP A 1074 -3.31 -57.77 -15.49
C ASP A 1074 -2.67 -59.04 -16.06
N ASN A 1075 -1.43 -58.95 -16.55
CA ASN A 1075 -0.67 -60.12 -17.00
C ASN A 1075 -0.39 -61.11 -15.85
N LYS A 1076 -0.06 -60.63 -14.66
CA LYS A 1076 0.15 -61.45 -13.45
C LYS A 1076 -1.14 -62.12 -12.98
N LEU A 1077 -2.28 -61.41 -13.03
CA LEU A 1077 -3.59 -61.97 -12.73
C LEU A 1077 -4.02 -63.05 -13.72
N MET A 1078 -3.71 -62.88 -15.01
CA MET A 1078 -3.96 -63.90 -16.04
C MET A 1078 -3.11 -65.17 -15.84
N ASN A 1079 -1.88 -65.02 -15.32
CA ASN A 1079 -0.95 -66.12 -15.07
C ASN A 1079 -1.03 -66.71 -13.64
N CYS A 1080 -1.92 -66.19 -12.79
CA CYS A 1080 -2.05 -66.63 -11.40
C CYS A 1080 -2.73 -68.00 -11.33
N ARG A 1081 -2.09 -68.97 -10.67
CA ARG A 1081 -2.67 -70.30 -10.42
C ARG A 1081 -3.82 -70.23 -9.42
N ASP A 1082 -4.81 -71.11 -9.57
CA ASP A 1082 -6.01 -71.13 -8.71
C ASP A 1082 -5.73 -71.53 -7.25
N ASP A 1083 -4.54 -72.07 -6.97
CA ASP A 1083 -4.17 -72.64 -5.65
C ASP A 1083 -3.66 -71.59 -4.64
N CYS A 1084 -3.55 -70.30 -5.01
CA CYS A 1084 -3.00 -69.23 -4.18
C CYS A 1084 -3.94 -68.02 -4.07
N PRO A 1085 -5.07 -68.12 -3.33
CA PRO A 1085 -6.07 -67.05 -3.23
C PRO A 1085 -5.52 -65.76 -2.61
N GLU A 1086 -4.58 -65.85 -1.67
CA GLU A 1086 -3.98 -64.69 -1.00
C GLU A 1086 -3.20 -63.78 -1.96
N ILE A 1087 -2.47 -64.36 -2.93
CA ILE A 1087 -1.71 -63.62 -3.93
C ILE A 1087 -2.67 -62.93 -4.91
N ARG A 1088 -3.73 -63.64 -5.31
CA ARG A 1088 -4.77 -63.09 -6.20
C ARG A 1088 -5.49 -61.91 -5.55
N ASP A 1089 -5.84 -62.03 -4.27
CA ASP A 1089 -6.49 -60.96 -3.51
C ASP A 1089 -5.59 -59.72 -3.37
N GLU A 1090 -4.30 -59.91 -3.13
CA GLU A 1090 -3.35 -58.80 -3.02
C GLU A 1090 -3.08 -58.10 -4.38
N LEU A 1091 -3.04 -58.87 -5.48
CA LEU A 1091 -2.97 -58.33 -6.84
C LEU A 1091 -4.24 -57.54 -7.19
N LEU A 1092 -5.44 -58.02 -6.79
CA LEU A 1092 -6.70 -57.30 -7.00
C LEU A 1092 -6.77 -56.01 -6.17
N ARG A 1093 -6.27 -56.02 -4.93
CA ARG A 1093 -6.14 -54.80 -4.11
C ARG A 1093 -5.20 -53.79 -4.76
N SER A 1094 -4.01 -54.25 -5.19
CA SER A 1094 -3.02 -53.41 -5.87
C SER A 1094 -3.59 -52.82 -7.16
N LYS A 1095 -4.26 -53.64 -7.98
CA LYS A 1095 -4.97 -53.20 -9.18
C LYS A 1095 -5.94 -52.06 -8.88
N LYS A 1096 -6.79 -52.21 -7.86
CA LYS A 1096 -7.75 -51.18 -7.46
C LYS A 1096 -7.08 -49.87 -7.06
N ILE A 1097 -5.94 -49.92 -6.36
CA ILE A 1097 -5.18 -48.72 -5.98
C ILE A 1097 -4.64 -48.03 -7.23
N PHE A 1098 -4.00 -48.77 -8.14
CA PHE A 1098 -3.46 -48.21 -9.38
C PHE A 1098 -4.56 -47.68 -10.31
N GLU A 1099 -5.71 -48.36 -10.42
CA GLU A 1099 -6.87 -47.87 -11.17
C GLU A 1099 -7.33 -46.52 -10.62
N GLN A 1100 -7.43 -46.38 -9.30
CA GLN A 1100 -7.81 -45.13 -8.65
C GLN A 1100 -6.77 -44.01 -8.90
N GLN A 1101 -5.46 -44.30 -8.79
CA GLN A 1101 -4.41 -43.31 -9.08
C GLN A 1101 -4.42 -42.87 -10.55
N THR A 1102 -4.60 -43.81 -11.48
CA THR A 1102 -4.72 -43.53 -12.93
C THR A 1102 -5.94 -42.66 -13.23
N GLU A 1103 -7.07 -42.89 -12.60
CA GLU A 1103 -8.27 -42.04 -12.74
C GLU A 1103 -8.03 -40.61 -12.22
N ASP A 1104 -7.43 -40.46 -11.04
CA ASP A 1104 -7.13 -39.15 -10.45
C ASP A 1104 -6.10 -38.37 -11.28
N LEU A 1105 -5.11 -39.05 -11.86
CA LEU A 1105 -4.16 -38.43 -12.79
C LEU A 1105 -4.81 -38.05 -14.12
N THR A 1106 -5.68 -38.90 -14.66
CA THR A 1106 -6.43 -38.60 -15.90
C THR A 1106 -7.27 -37.34 -15.75
N ARG A 1107 -7.92 -37.16 -14.59
CA ARG A 1107 -8.64 -35.93 -14.22
C ARG A 1107 -7.73 -34.70 -14.20
N LYS A 1108 -6.56 -34.81 -13.57
CA LYS A 1108 -5.57 -33.72 -13.55
C LYS A 1108 -5.07 -33.38 -14.95
N ILE A 1109 -4.85 -34.38 -15.79
CA ILE A 1109 -4.43 -34.20 -17.19
C ILE A 1109 -5.51 -33.45 -17.98
N ALA A 1110 -6.79 -33.66 -17.71
CA ALA A 1110 -7.84 -32.89 -18.35
C ALA A 1110 -7.71 -31.39 -18.09
N TRP A 1111 -7.47 -31.00 -16.84
CA TRP A 1111 -7.17 -29.60 -16.49
C TRP A 1111 -5.91 -29.08 -17.20
N ILE A 1112 -4.86 -29.92 -17.24
CA ILE A 1112 -3.60 -29.59 -17.91
C ILE A 1112 -3.83 -29.31 -19.39
N THR A 1113 -4.52 -30.20 -20.11
CA THR A 1113 -4.80 -30.05 -21.54
C THR A 1113 -5.67 -28.83 -21.83
N MET A 1114 -6.65 -28.54 -20.98
CA MET A 1114 -7.61 -27.46 -21.22
C MET A 1114 -7.06 -26.07 -20.90
N HIS A 1115 -6.21 -25.94 -19.87
CA HIS A 1115 -5.75 -24.65 -19.35
C HIS A 1115 -4.23 -24.47 -19.40
N VAL A 1116 -3.44 -25.51 -19.10
CA VAL A 1116 -1.96 -25.42 -19.06
C VAL A 1116 -1.34 -25.48 -20.46
N PHE A 1117 -1.72 -26.48 -21.25
CA PHE A 1117 -1.23 -26.74 -22.61
C PHE A 1117 -2.33 -26.58 -23.66
N SER A 1118 -3.25 -25.64 -23.42
CA SER A 1118 -4.25 -25.30 -24.42
C SER A 1118 -3.58 -24.89 -25.73
N HIS A 1119 -4.26 -25.08 -26.85
CA HIS A 1119 -3.73 -24.72 -28.17
C HIS A 1119 -3.22 -23.27 -28.24
N GLU A 1120 -3.89 -22.34 -27.55
CA GLU A 1120 -3.49 -20.93 -27.47
C GLU A 1120 -2.19 -20.77 -26.68
N LYS A 1121 -2.06 -21.43 -25.51
CA LYS A 1121 -0.84 -21.34 -24.69
C LYS A 1121 0.36 -22.01 -25.36
N ARG A 1122 0.14 -23.07 -26.15
CA ARG A 1122 1.19 -23.65 -27.00
C ARG A 1122 1.66 -22.66 -28.06
N ARG A 1123 0.73 -21.97 -28.73
CA ARG A 1123 1.04 -20.91 -29.70
C ARG A 1123 1.90 -19.81 -29.09
N ASP A 1124 1.56 -19.35 -27.89
CA ASP A 1124 2.30 -18.32 -27.15
C ASP A 1124 3.77 -18.69 -26.97
N ILE A 1125 4.05 -19.94 -26.61
CA ILE A 1125 5.41 -20.44 -26.45
C ILE A 1125 6.15 -20.47 -27.79
N VAL A 1126 5.51 -20.93 -28.87
CA VAL A 1126 6.10 -20.92 -30.21
C VAL A 1126 6.43 -19.50 -30.67
N ILE A 1127 5.54 -18.53 -30.41
CA ILE A 1127 5.77 -17.12 -30.73
C ILE A 1127 6.99 -16.60 -29.94
N LEU A 1128 7.06 -16.86 -28.64
CA LEU A 1128 8.21 -16.45 -27.82
C LEU A 1128 9.51 -17.05 -28.38
N HIS A 1129 9.52 -18.33 -28.75
CA HIS A 1129 10.67 -18.99 -29.38
C HIS A 1129 11.11 -18.29 -30.66
N ARG A 1130 10.18 -17.89 -31.54
CA ARG A 1130 10.52 -17.14 -32.76
C ARG A 1130 11.20 -15.82 -32.42
N CYS A 1131 10.67 -15.08 -31.44
CA CYS A 1131 11.25 -13.81 -31.03
C CYS A 1131 12.65 -13.97 -30.44
N VAL A 1132 12.87 -15.01 -29.62
CA VAL A 1132 14.19 -15.33 -29.05
C VAL A 1132 15.15 -15.81 -30.12
N TYR A 1133 14.71 -16.66 -31.05
CA TYR A 1133 15.52 -17.10 -32.20
C TYR A 1133 16.02 -15.90 -32.99
N ARG A 1134 15.10 -15.00 -33.34
CA ARG A 1134 15.42 -13.82 -34.12
C ARG A 1134 16.38 -12.89 -33.37
N THR A 1135 16.18 -12.75 -32.07
CA THR A 1135 17.11 -12.02 -31.19
C THR A 1135 18.51 -12.60 -31.23
N LEU A 1136 18.65 -13.93 -31.13
CA LEU A 1136 19.95 -14.61 -31.19
C LEU A 1136 20.62 -14.53 -32.56
N GLN A 1137 19.85 -14.66 -33.65
CA GLN A 1137 20.36 -14.49 -35.02
C GLN A 1137 20.96 -13.09 -35.22
N ILE A 1138 20.17 -12.05 -34.91
CA ILE A 1138 20.59 -10.66 -35.05
C ILE A 1138 21.78 -10.35 -34.13
N ALA A 1139 21.77 -10.89 -32.91
CA ALA A 1139 22.89 -10.71 -31.99
C ALA A 1139 24.17 -11.41 -32.46
N SER A 1140 24.07 -12.59 -33.08
CA SER A 1140 25.24 -13.28 -33.63
C SER A 1140 25.86 -12.49 -34.79
N GLU A 1141 25.03 -11.90 -35.65
CA GLU A 1141 25.44 -11.00 -36.74
C GLU A 1141 26.08 -9.70 -36.22
N ALA A 1142 25.77 -9.29 -34.98
CA ALA A 1142 26.33 -8.10 -34.33
C ALA A 1142 27.78 -8.27 -33.83
N GLY A 1143 28.46 -9.37 -34.17
CA GLY A 1143 29.88 -9.60 -33.87
C GLY A 1143 30.15 -9.83 -32.39
N ASN A 1144 31.12 -9.10 -31.80
CA ASN A 1144 31.52 -9.26 -30.39
C ASN A 1144 30.38 -8.97 -29.39
N LEU A 1145 29.35 -8.22 -29.80
CA LEU A 1145 28.21 -7.91 -28.94
C LEU A 1145 27.39 -9.16 -28.59
N PHE A 1146 27.53 -10.24 -29.36
CA PHE A 1146 26.91 -11.54 -29.06
C PHE A 1146 27.32 -12.07 -27.68
N SER A 1147 28.57 -11.83 -27.25
CA SER A 1147 29.05 -12.24 -25.92
C SER A 1147 28.29 -11.60 -24.76
N PHE A 1148 27.60 -10.48 -24.98
CA PHE A 1148 26.83 -9.76 -23.96
C PHE A 1148 25.39 -10.26 -23.81
N VAL A 1149 24.92 -11.17 -24.68
CA VAL A 1149 23.57 -11.75 -24.57
C VAL A 1149 23.47 -12.51 -23.24
N PRO A 1150 22.41 -12.30 -22.44
CA PRO A 1150 22.18 -13.08 -21.22
C PRO A 1150 22.01 -14.57 -21.52
N GLU A 1151 22.66 -15.43 -20.74
CA GLU A 1151 22.66 -16.88 -20.96
C GLU A 1151 21.26 -17.50 -20.99
N ILE A 1152 20.30 -16.91 -20.26
CA ILE A 1152 18.89 -17.34 -20.21
C ILE A 1152 18.19 -17.36 -21.59
N TYR A 1153 18.64 -16.55 -22.55
CA TYR A 1153 18.11 -16.54 -23.92
C TYR A 1153 18.41 -17.86 -24.64
N LEU A 1154 19.52 -18.51 -24.29
CA LEU A 1154 19.96 -19.77 -24.86
C LEU A 1154 19.55 -20.97 -23.99
N ASN A 1155 19.80 -20.92 -22.68
CA ASN A 1155 19.56 -22.06 -21.79
C ASN A 1155 18.07 -22.26 -21.46
N ASP A 1156 17.39 -21.25 -20.93
CA ASP A 1156 16.06 -21.46 -20.36
C ASP A 1156 14.95 -21.43 -21.38
N ILE A 1157 14.99 -20.48 -22.31
CA ILE A 1157 13.97 -20.43 -23.35
C ILE A 1157 14.26 -21.49 -24.40
N TYR A 1158 15.52 -21.73 -24.75
CA TYR A 1158 15.84 -22.55 -25.91
C TYR A 1158 16.04 -24.04 -25.61
N LEU A 1159 16.79 -24.41 -24.56
CA LEU A 1159 17.00 -25.82 -24.19
C LEU A 1159 15.87 -26.38 -23.32
N ASN A 1160 15.51 -25.67 -22.24
CA ASN A 1160 14.53 -26.17 -21.26
C ASN A 1160 13.10 -26.22 -21.83
N THR A 1161 12.68 -25.20 -22.60
CA THR A 1161 11.33 -25.19 -23.22
C THR A 1161 11.17 -26.22 -24.33
N PHE A 1162 12.20 -26.40 -25.18
CA PHE A 1162 12.16 -27.40 -26.25
C PHE A 1162 12.09 -28.81 -25.68
N THR A 1163 12.86 -29.08 -24.62
CA THR A 1163 12.80 -30.35 -23.87
C THR A 1163 11.41 -30.55 -23.28
N ALA A 1164 10.85 -29.54 -22.60
CA ALA A 1164 9.51 -29.63 -22.04
C ALA A 1164 8.45 -29.88 -23.13
N LEU A 1165 8.45 -29.17 -24.25
CA LEU A 1165 7.47 -29.37 -25.32
C LEU A 1165 7.56 -30.75 -25.98
N ASN A 1166 8.77 -31.27 -26.21
CA ASN A 1166 8.96 -32.61 -26.80
C ASN A 1166 8.50 -33.76 -25.90
N VAL A 1167 8.54 -33.58 -24.57
CA VAL A 1167 7.99 -34.58 -23.62
C VAL A 1167 6.46 -34.68 -23.74
N TYR A 1168 5.79 -33.57 -24.06
CA TYR A 1168 4.33 -33.50 -24.18
C TYR A 1168 3.77 -33.81 -25.56
N TYR A 1169 4.41 -33.28 -26.61
CA TYR A 1169 3.94 -33.38 -28.00
C TYR A 1169 5.16 -33.64 -28.91
N PRO A 1170 5.30 -34.84 -29.50
CA PRO A 1170 6.36 -35.11 -30.47
C PRO A 1170 6.32 -34.11 -31.65
N THR A 1171 7.50 -33.77 -32.18
CA THR A 1171 7.86 -32.69 -33.14
C THR A 1171 7.00 -32.45 -34.39
N GLU A 1172 5.98 -33.25 -34.70
CA GLU A 1172 5.04 -32.96 -35.81
C GLU A 1172 3.81 -32.16 -35.36
N GLU A 1173 3.52 -32.10 -34.05
CA GLU A 1173 2.23 -31.58 -33.53
C GLU A 1173 2.36 -30.54 -32.41
N SER A 1174 3.60 -30.15 -32.05
CA SER A 1174 3.90 -29.11 -31.05
C SER A 1174 3.71 -27.67 -31.57
N GLY A 1175 3.43 -27.49 -32.87
CA GLY A 1175 3.38 -26.19 -33.53
C GLY A 1175 4.76 -25.59 -33.85
N ILE A 1176 5.84 -26.21 -33.35
CA ILE A 1176 7.22 -25.96 -33.79
C ILE A 1176 7.42 -26.78 -35.07
N SER A 1177 7.59 -26.13 -36.21
CA SER A 1177 7.86 -26.84 -37.46
C SER A 1177 9.17 -27.61 -37.34
N ARG A 1178 9.28 -28.77 -38.01
CA ARG A 1178 10.58 -29.47 -38.17
C ARG A 1178 11.67 -28.54 -38.67
N GLU A 1179 11.30 -27.58 -39.51
CA GLU A 1179 12.18 -26.54 -40.02
C GLU A 1179 12.74 -25.66 -38.90
N MET A 1180 11.89 -25.15 -37.99
CA MET A 1180 12.35 -24.36 -36.84
C MET A 1180 13.24 -25.17 -35.88
N ALA A 1181 12.91 -26.44 -35.65
CA ALA A 1181 13.75 -27.32 -34.83
C ALA A 1181 15.10 -27.61 -35.52
N GLY A 1182 15.10 -27.76 -36.85
CA GLY A 1182 16.32 -27.92 -37.66
C GLY A 1182 17.20 -26.67 -37.63
N ASP A 1183 16.60 -25.50 -37.83
CA ASP A 1183 17.23 -24.19 -37.72
C ASP A 1183 17.86 -23.98 -36.34
N PHE A 1184 17.17 -24.42 -35.28
CA PHE A 1184 17.68 -24.39 -33.92
C PHE A 1184 18.91 -25.27 -33.72
N VAL A 1185 18.82 -26.56 -34.10
CA VAL A 1185 19.94 -27.50 -33.99
C VAL A 1185 21.12 -26.99 -34.80
N GLN A 1186 20.87 -26.41 -35.98
CA GLN A 1186 21.89 -25.80 -36.81
C GLN A 1186 22.52 -24.58 -36.12
N PHE A 1187 21.72 -23.70 -35.51
CA PHE A 1187 22.22 -22.55 -34.77
C PHE A 1187 23.11 -22.99 -33.60
N ILE A 1188 22.65 -23.93 -32.77
CA ILE A 1188 23.47 -24.48 -31.67
C ILE A 1188 24.74 -25.13 -32.22
N ALA A 1189 24.63 -26.04 -33.19
CA ALA A 1189 25.79 -26.73 -33.75
C ALA A 1189 26.85 -25.75 -34.28
N ASN A 1190 26.42 -24.65 -34.91
CA ASN A 1190 27.31 -23.59 -35.37
C ASN A 1190 27.97 -22.82 -34.22
N HIS A 1191 27.29 -22.65 -33.08
CA HIS A 1191 27.76 -21.83 -31.96
C HIS A 1191 28.40 -22.62 -30.80
N MET A 1192 28.29 -23.95 -30.75
CA MET A 1192 28.94 -24.79 -29.73
C MET A 1192 30.48 -24.67 -29.73
N GLN A 1193 31.07 -24.26 -30.86
CA GLN A 1193 32.51 -23.99 -31.00
C GLN A 1193 32.83 -22.50 -31.12
N ASP A 1194 31.85 -21.62 -30.89
CA ASP A 1194 32.04 -20.18 -30.98
C ASP A 1194 32.88 -19.69 -29.80
N THR A 1195 34.03 -19.08 -30.10
CA THR A 1195 34.96 -18.53 -29.10
C THR A 1195 34.34 -17.42 -28.25
N ARG A 1196 33.20 -16.85 -28.68
CA ARG A 1196 32.44 -15.84 -27.94
C ARG A 1196 31.62 -16.42 -26.77
N ILE A 1197 31.49 -17.75 -26.66
CA ILE A 1197 30.74 -18.46 -25.62
C ILE A 1197 31.71 -19.16 -24.66
N VAL A 1198 31.60 -18.90 -23.35
CA VAL A 1198 32.56 -19.40 -22.34
C VAL A 1198 32.10 -20.69 -21.64
N ASN A 1199 30.82 -21.06 -21.76
CA ASN A 1199 30.21 -22.25 -21.11
C ASN A 1199 29.55 -23.21 -22.13
N SER A 1200 30.25 -23.64 -23.19
CA SER A 1200 29.67 -24.53 -24.23
C SER A 1200 29.60 -26.03 -23.84
N GLY A 1201 29.65 -26.34 -22.55
CA GLY A 1201 29.74 -27.70 -21.99
C GLY A 1201 28.41 -28.43 -21.89
#